data_AF-A0A1V6C904-F1
#
_entry.id   AF-A0A1V6C904-F1
#
_cell.length_a   1.000
_cell.length_b   1.000
_cell.length_c   1.000
_cell.angle_alpha   90.00
_cell.angle_beta   90.00
_cell.angle_gamma   90.00
#
_symmetry.space_group_name_H-M   'P 1'
#
loop_
_entity.id
_entity.type
_entity.pdbx_description
1 polymer ?
#
loop_
_entity_poly.entity_id
_entity_poly.type
_entity_poly.pdbx_seq_one_letter_code
_entity_poly.pdbx_strand_id
1 'polypeptide(L)'
;MHRKKRKKSNQRPVATICATDRDEQFVIRKCAGYIKGFLDTRRDLDKDTLDLLLYVLGDTMDLFAVYLGGMMNSDERFDFINALTLTRSDADDHIKVYNDAIGQFDSHAQQEILTHLQYVLDVKIEQCAYRGTSQLEKKISLLRKLFSLSDLEVELCTFILIVTFWDQMDTFFVCRRECNRYSNRGMFSRILHVERFELTKALHGTLSRINLYSMNEHDLSLSDSFMEFFSDQGSRSLKSFFYERIKPEAIPLEYHQVDSGTTEHLVKLLRKKSKTPTNILIYGNPGTGKTSYALGVAEKLGIPTYRIKPNIESHAESCRVGIAACMNMTHGGQGSLILVDDADSTLNTLGSFSRMRGAKDKGWLNELLETKGSRIIWIANAIDQVEESVFRRFAYSMEFKPFNQRQRTRVWESVLEANRVPGILRSDQIDAFAKNYRVNPGIIDISVKKALDVSGRSGKGFHEALTLNLKAASALVNGGRSTVKDTIERNYSLEGLNMAGDIQGMLHQIRSFDRHLRSSREHAGGMNILFYGPPGTGKSELARYLGEYLQREIVCRRPSDILDPFVGMSERNICRMFEEAQKDEAILVVDEVDTMLHNRAHAQHSWEISLTNEFLASLERFQGIFIGTTNMLTNLDHASIRRFHHKIGFDYLTPDGNVTFYEKLLMPILAEGLSNEDRTTLRHIPNLAPGDFRVVRDRYCFCQTDELRNGTLIAELEREARLKEIHANKRRIGFN
;
A
#
# COMPACT_ATOMS: atom_id res chain seq x y z
N MET A 1 -8.91 -1.20 -44.19
CA MET A 1 -10.05 -2.14 -44.12
C MET A 1 -10.28 -2.55 -42.66
N HIS A 2 -10.76 -1.63 -41.82
CA HIS A 2 -11.27 -1.94 -40.49
C HIS A 2 -12.61 -1.22 -40.33
N ARG A 3 -13.64 -1.83 -40.93
CA ARG A 3 -15.04 -1.49 -40.68
C ARG A 3 -15.30 -1.71 -39.19
N LYS A 4 -15.58 -0.63 -38.46
CA LYS A 4 -16.24 -0.69 -37.15
C LYS A 4 -17.42 -1.67 -37.27
N LYS A 5 -17.39 -2.74 -36.49
CA LYS A 5 -18.58 -3.56 -36.25
C LYS A 5 -19.67 -2.59 -35.80
N ARG A 6 -20.81 -2.60 -36.51
CA ARG A 6 -22.10 -2.11 -35.98
C ARG A 6 -22.18 -2.55 -34.52
N LYS A 7 -22.22 -1.60 -33.58
CA LYS A 7 -22.71 -1.85 -32.22
C LYS A 7 -24.09 -2.45 -32.43
N LYS A 8 -24.22 -3.77 -32.26
CA LYS A 8 -25.51 -4.44 -32.26
C LYS A 8 -26.31 -3.79 -31.13
N SER A 9 -27.44 -3.21 -31.49
CA SER A 9 -28.55 -2.91 -30.61
C SER A 9 -28.92 -4.18 -29.86
N ASN A 10 -28.36 -4.36 -28.67
CA ASN A 10 -28.82 -5.34 -27.70
C ASN A 10 -28.92 -4.61 -26.37
N GLN A 11 -30.17 -4.43 -25.96
CA GLN A 11 -30.64 -4.18 -24.60
C GLN A 11 -29.89 -3.11 -23.81
N ARG A 12 -30.56 -1.96 -23.64
CA ARG A 12 -30.25 -0.91 -22.66
C ARG A 12 -29.85 -1.53 -21.30
N PRO A 13 -28.67 -1.19 -20.77
CA PRO A 13 -28.57 -0.70 -19.41
C PRO A 13 -28.09 0.74 -19.54
N VAL A 14 -29.04 1.63 -19.89
CA VAL A 14 -28.82 3.04 -19.62
C VAL A 14 -28.77 3.11 -18.10
N ALA A 15 -27.66 3.52 -17.51
CA ALA A 15 -27.69 4.07 -16.17
C ALA A 15 -28.55 5.33 -16.27
N THR A 16 -29.87 5.14 -16.19
CA THR A 16 -30.84 6.20 -16.39
C THR A 16 -30.66 7.16 -15.24
N ILE A 17 -30.00 8.29 -15.49
CA ILE A 17 -30.19 9.47 -14.66
C ILE A 17 -31.70 9.67 -14.63
N CYS A 18 -32.32 9.38 -13.48
CA CYS A 18 -33.75 9.50 -13.30
C CYS A 18 -34.04 11.00 -13.28
N ALA A 19 -34.34 11.54 -14.46
CA ALA A 19 -34.55 12.97 -14.63
C ALA A 19 -35.76 13.37 -13.79
N THR A 20 -35.51 14.20 -12.78
CA THR A 20 -36.58 15.09 -12.34
C THR A 20 -36.88 16.00 -13.52
N ASP A 21 -38.16 16.32 -13.78
CA ASP A 21 -38.60 17.13 -14.94
C ASP A 21 -37.71 18.37 -15.21
N ARG A 22 -37.15 18.97 -14.16
CA ARG A 22 -36.22 20.10 -14.26
C ARG A 22 -34.83 19.76 -14.80
N ASP A 23 -34.29 18.58 -14.50
CA ASP A 23 -33.00 18.14 -15.05
C ASP A 23 -33.12 17.88 -16.55
N GLU A 24 -34.25 17.32 -17.00
CA GLU A 24 -34.55 17.13 -18.42
C GLU A 24 -34.71 18.48 -19.13
N GLN A 25 -35.51 19.39 -18.58
CA GLN A 25 -35.66 20.75 -19.11
C GLN A 25 -34.31 21.50 -19.17
N PHE A 26 -33.46 21.36 -18.14
CA PHE A 26 -32.11 21.93 -18.13
C PHE A 26 -31.27 21.42 -19.30
N VAL A 27 -31.26 20.10 -19.51
CA VAL A 27 -30.44 19.46 -20.53
C VAL A 27 -30.96 19.84 -21.92
N ILE A 28 -32.26 19.70 -22.18
CA ILE A 28 -32.86 20.09 -23.47
C ILE A 28 -32.55 21.55 -23.79
N ARG A 29 -32.68 22.45 -22.80
CA ARG A 29 -32.35 23.87 -22.96
C ARG A 29 -30.88 24.08 -23.33
N LYS A 30 -29.95 23.35 -22.70
CA LYS A 30 -28.52 23.41 -23.04
C LYS A 30 -28.24 22.83 -24.42
N CYS A 31 -28.83 21.69 -24.76
CA CYS A 31 -28.72 21.07 -26.08
C CYS A 31 -29.19 22.01 -27.19
N ALA A 32 -30.34 22.66 -27.01
CA ALA A 32 -30.87 23.65 -27.97
C ALA A 32 -29.89 24.82 -28.18
N GLY A 33 -29.28 25.32 -27.09
CA GLY A 33 -28.23 26.35 -27.18
C GLY A 33 -26.99 25.88 -27.95
N TYR A 34 -26.50 24.67 -27.68
CA TYR A 34 -25.33 24.11 -28.38
C TYR A 34 -25.60 23.86 -29.86
N ILE A 35 -26.80 23.42 -30.22
CA ILE A 35 -27.22 23.25 -31.62
C ILE A 35 -27.31 24.61 -32.31
N LYS A 36 -27.85 25.63 -31.63
CA LYS A 36 -27.88 27.00 -32.16
C LYS A 36 -26.47 27.51 -32.49
N GLY A 37 -25.53 27.40 -31.55
CA GLY A 37 -24.12 27.78 -31.79
C GLY A 37 -23.42 26.95 -32.87
N PHE A 38 -23.84 25.70 -33.09
CA PHE A 38 -23.41 24.90 -34.23
C PHE A 38 -23.96 25.43 -35.56
N LEU A 39 -25.25 25.74 -35.62
CA LEU A 39 -25.94 26.23 -36.83
C LEU A 39 -25.43 27.60 -37.29
N ASP A 40 -24.97 28.47 -36.39
CA ASP A 40 -24.34 29.77 -36.71
C ASP A 40 -23.14 29.65 -37.67
N THR A 41 -22.60 28.45 -37.84
CA THR A 41 -21.34 28.21 -38.55
C THR A 41 -21.52 27.46 -39.87
N ARG A 42 -22.71 26.93 -40.10
CA ARG A 42 -23.05 26.06 -41.23
C ARG A 42 -23.91 26.80 -42.24
N ARG A 43 -23.89 26.32 -43.47
CA ARG A 43 -24.73 26.83 -44.57
C ARG A 43 -25.75 25.80 -45.07
N ASP A 44 -25.76 24.62 -44.47
CA ASP A 44 -26.49 23.44 -44.93
C ASP A 44 -26.98 22.60 -43.74
N LEU A 45 -28.15 21.98 -43.90
CA LEU A 45 -28.75 21.01 -42.97
C LEU A 45 -28.57 19.61 -43.54
N ASP A 46 -27.76 18.77 -42.90
CA ASP A 46 -27.63 17.36 -43.26
C ASP A 46 -28.52 16.46 -42.38
N LYS A 47 -28.68 15.21 -42.82
CA LYS A 47 -29.51 14.20 -42.15
C LYS A 47 -29.23 14.11 -40.64
N ASP A 48 -27.95 14.11 -40.28
CA ASP A 48 -27.52 13.97 -38.88
C ASP A 48 -27.92 15.18 -38.02
N THR A 49 -27.98 16.38 -38.61
CA THR A 49 -28.41 17.60 -37.92
C THR A 49 -29.92 17.59 -37.71
N LEU A 50 -30.69 17.15 -38.70
CA LEU A 50 -32.14 16.99 -38.60
C LEU A 50 -32.55 15.92 -37.56
N ASP A 51 -31.81 14.81 -37.51
CA ASP A 51 -31.95 13.76 -36.49
C ASP A 51 -31.83 14.35 -35.06
N LEU A 52 -30.77 15.11 -34.81
CA LEU A 52 -30.57 15.76 -33.51
C LEU A 52 -31.64 16.83 -33.22
N LEU A 53 -32.05 17.61 -34.22
CA LEU A 53 -33.10 18.62 -34.08
C LEU A 53 -34.45 18.00 -33.71
N LEU A 54 -34.83 16.88 -34.34
CA LEU A 54 -36.05 16.16 -34.00
C LEU A 54 -36.03 15.69 -32.54
N TYR A 55 -34.88 15.18 -32.08
CA TYR A 55 -34.71 14.78 -30.69
C TYR A 55 -34.86 15.94 -29.70
N VAL A 56 -34.24 17.10 -29.99
CA VAL A 56 -34.23 18.25 -29.05
C VAL A 56 -35.51 19.08 -29.13
N LEU A 57 -36.05 19.31 -30.32
CA LEU A 57 -37.25 20.13 -30.52
C LEU A 57 -38.52 19.36 -30.14
N GLY A 58 -38.59 18.05 -30.40
CA GLY A 58 -39.80 17.26 -30.17
C GLY A 58 -41.00 17.89 -30.87
N ASP A 59 -42.11 18.10 -30.15
CA ASP A 59 -43.32 18.73 -30.70
C ASP A 59 -43.11 20.17 -31.19
N THR A 60 -42.07 20.87 -30.71
CA THR A 60 -41.73 22.22 -31.19
C THR A 60 -41.27 22.19 -32.66
N MET A 61 -40.91 21.01 -33.20
CA MET A 61 -40.60 20.82 -34.62
C MET A 61 -41.82 21.09 -35.52
N ASP A 62 -43.04 21.00 -35.01
CA ASP A 62 -44.25 21.31 -35.78
C ASP A 62 -44.28 22.78 -36.22
N LEU A 63 -43.70 23.70 -35.44
CA LEU A 63 -43.55 25.11 -35.84
C LEU A 63 -42.65 25.25 -37.07
N PHE A 64 -41.57 24.47 -37.10
CA PHE A 64 -40.67 24.42 -38.24
C PHE A 64 -41.33 23.79 -39.48
N ALA A 65 -42.13 22.73 -39.29
CA ALA A 65 -42.92 22.13 -40.36
C ALA A 65 -43.91 23.12 -40.97
N VAL A 66 -44.62 23.89 -40.13
CA VAL A 66 -45.58 24.92 -40.59
C VAL A 66 -44.87 25.99 -41.40
N TYR A 67 -43.69 26.43 -40.97
CA TYR A 67 -42.90 27.41 -41.70
C TYR A 67 -42.44 26.88 -43.07
N LEU A 68 -41.86 25.68 -43.11
CA LEU A 68 -41.43 25.04 -44.36
C LEU A 68 -42.60 24.87 -45.33
N GLY A 69 -43.75 24.37 -44.85
CA GLY A 69 -44.96 24.24 -45.67
C GLY A 69 -45.51 25.59 -46.15
N GLY A 70 -45.24 26.69 -45.43
CA GLY A 70 -45.59 28.04 -45.85
C GLY A 70 -44.76 28.58 -47.02
N MET A 71 -43.59 28.00 -47.28
CA MET A 71 -42.73 28.33 -48.43
C MET A 71 -43.10 27.52 -49.69
N MET A 72 -43.99 26.53 -49.58
CA MET A 72 -44.41 25.64 -50.66
C MET A 72 -45.75 26.09 -51.27
N ASN A 73 -46.05 25.62 -52.48
CA ASN A 73 -47.40 25.79 -53.05
C ASN A 73 -48.44 24.89 -52.35
N SER A 74 -49.73 25.04 -52.67
CA SER A 74 -50.82 24.35 -51.97
C SER A 74 -50.72 22.82 -52.04
N ASP A 75 -50.30 22.29 -53.18
CA ASP A 75 -50.29 20.85 -53.44
C ASP A 75 -49.05 20.21 -52.78
N GLU A 76 -47.88 20.83 -52.96
CA GLU A 76 -46.63 20.43 -52.28
C GLU A 76 -46.76 20.49 -50.75
N ARG A 77 -47.42 21.53 -50.23
CA ARG A 77 -47.66 21.67 -48.79
C ARG A 77 -48.55 20.55 -48.26
N PHE A 78 -49.60 20.18 -48.98
CA PHE A 78 -50.50 19.10 -48.58
C PHE A 78 -49.76 17.76 -48.55
N ASP A 79 -48.97 17.47 -49.57
CA ASP A 79 -48.16 16.24 -49.65
C ASP A 79 -47.09 16.19 -48.55
N PHE A 80 -46.41 17.31 -48.29
CA PHE A 80 -45.41 17.41 -47.23
C PHE A 80 -46.01 17.15 -45.84
N ILE A 81 -47.13 17.80 -45.49
CA ILE A 81 -47.77 17.63 -44.18
C ILE A 81 -48.32 16.20 -44.01
N ASN A 82 -48.90 15.62 -45.08
CA ASN A 82 -49.36 14.23 -45.05
C ASN A 82 -48.19 13.26 -44.86
N ALA A 83 -47.07 13.48 -45.57
CA ALA A 83 -45.88 12.66 -45.43
C ALA A 83 -45.31 12.72 -44.00
N LEU A 84 -45.24 13.91 -43.38
CA LEU A 84 -44.83 14.05 -41.97
C LEU A 84 -45.77 13.29 -41.02
N THR A 85 -47.08 13.40 -41.25
CA THR A 85 -48.08 12.73 -40.41
C THR A 85 -47.96 11.20 -40.50
N LEU A 86 -47.74 10.67 -41.71
CA LEU A 86 -47.58 9.23 -41.96
C LEU A 86 -46.25 8.67 -41.41
N THR A 87 -45.22 9.50 -41.35
CA THR A 87 -43.87 9.09 -40.95
C THR A 87 -43.53 9.39 -39.49
N ARG A 88 -44.41 10.05 -38.72
CA ARG A 88 -44.15 10.48 -37.33
C ARG A 88 -43.66 9.35 -36.39
N SER A 89 -44.04 8.10 -36.65
CA SER A 89 -43.61 6.94 -35.86
C SER A 89 -42.25 6.36 -36.26
N ASP A 90 -41.72 6.70 -37.43
CA ASP A 90 -40.42 6.24 -37.93
C ASP A 90 -39.48 7.43 -38.12
N ALA A 91 -38.48 7.55 -37.23
CA ALA A 91 -37.56 8.68 -37.23
C ALA A 91 -36.76 8.80 -38.54
N ASP A 92 -36.37 7.69 -39.17
CA ASP A 92 -35.54 7.73 -40.38
C ASP A 92 -36.34 8.24 -41.58
N ASP A 93 -37.58 7.78 -41.73
CA ASP A 93 -38.49 8.27 -42.77
C ASP A 93 -38.92 9.71 -42.50
N HIS A 94 -39.17 10.08 -41.24
CA HIS A 94 -39.53 11.45 -40.86
C HIS A 94 -38.40 12.44 -41.16
N ILE A 95 -37.14 12.09 -40.88
CA ILE A 95 -35.97 12.88 -41.26
C ILE A 95 -35.89 13.03 -42.78
N LYS A 96 -36.14 11.94 -43.52
CA LYS A 96 -36.07 11.95 -44.98
C LYS A 96 -37.07 12.95 -45.58
N VAL A 97 -38.30 13.01 -45.05
CA VAL A 97 -39.31 13.99 -45.49
C VAL A 97 -38.81 15.43 -45.33
N TYR A 98 -38.22 15.79 -44.18
CA TYR A 98 -37.61 17.11 -43.99
C TYR A 98 -36.43 17.36 -44.93
N ASN A 99 -35.54 16.38 -45.09
CA ASN A 99 -34.34 16.53 -45.91
C ASN A 99 -34.70 16.71 -47.40
N ASP A 100 -35.67 15.95 -47.89
CA ASP A 100 -36.17 16.03 -49.27
C ASP A 100 -36.88 17.36 -49.52
N ALA A 101 -37.68 17.85 -48.55
CA ALA A 101 -38.32 19.16 -48.60
C ALA A 101 -37.31 20.32 -48.64
N ILE A 102 -36.33 20.33 -47.73
CA ILE A 102 -35.31 21.38 -47.66
C ILE A 102 -34.45 21.40 -48.93
N GLY A 103 -34.18 20.23 -49.50
CA GLY A 103 -33.38 20.07 -50.73
C GLY A 103 -34.03 20.67 -52.00
N GLN A 104 -35.34 20.95 -51.98
CA GLN A 104 -36.04 21.59 -53.11
C GLN A 104 -35.83 23.10 -53.18
N PHE A 105 -35.41 23.72 -52.08
CA PHE A 105 -35.21 25.17 -51.99
C PHE A 105 -33.80 25.58 -52.47
N ASP A 106 -33.69 26.80 -53.01
CA ASP A 106 -32.42 27.38 -53.40
C ASP A 106 -31.56 27.79 -52.18
N SER A 107 -30.30 28.17 -52.43
CA SER A 107 -29.36 28.51 -51.36
C SER A 107 -29.79 29.73 -50.52
N HIS A 108 -30.59 30.65 -51.07
CA HIS A 108 -31.07 31.82 -50.32
C HIS A 108 -32.20 31.39 -49.38
N ALA A 109 -33.19 30.65 -49.89
CA ALA A 109 -34.29 30.11 -49.10
C ALA A 109 -33.77 29.16 -48.01
N GLN A 110 -32.74 28.35 -48.29
CA GLN A 110 -32.08 27.51 -47.27
C GLN A 110 -31.43 28.33 -46.13
N GLN A 111 -30.90 29.53 -46.41
CA GLN A 111 -30.41 30.42 -45.34
C GLN A 111 -31.54 31.02 -44.51
N GLU A 112 -32.67 31.35 -45.13
CA GLU A 112 -33.88 31.79 -44.39
C GLU A 112 -34.44 30.66 -43.52
N ILE A 113 -34.46 29.42 -44.03
CA ILE A 113 -34.84 28.22 -43.27
C ILE A 113 -33.93 28.03 -42.05
N LEU A 114 -32.61 28.13 -42.22
CA LEU A 114 -31.65 28.06 -41.13
C LEU A 114 -31.90 29.16 -40.08
N THR A 115 -32.17 30.38 -40.52
CA THR A 115 -32.48 31.51 -39.63
C THR A 115 -33.77 31.25 -38.84
N HIS A 116 -34.81 30.74 -39.51
CA HIS A 116 -36.06 30.38 -38.85
C HIS A 116 -35.88 29.22 -37.87
N LEU A 117 -35.05 28.24 -38.19
CA LEU A 117 -34.74 27.13 -37.28
C LEU A 117 -34.03 27.62 -36.00
N GLN A 118 -33.17 28.64 -36.09
CA GLN A 118 -32.61 29.28 -34.91
C GLN A 118 -33.69 29.94 -34.05
N TYR A 119 -34.69 30.58 -34.66
CA TYR A 119 -35.85 31.11 -33.94
C TYR A 119 -36.67 30.00 -33.25
N VAL A 120 -36.89 28.86 -33.92
CA VAL A 120 -37.60 27.71 -33.31
C VAL A 120 -36.81 27.14 -32.12
N LEU A 121 -35.47 27.12 -32.19
CA LEU A 121 -34.62 26.77 -31.07
C LEU A 121 -34.73 27.77 -29.91
N ASP A 122 -34.84 29.06 -30.17
CA ASP A 122 -35.08 30.08 -29.14
C ASP A 122 -36.44 29.86 -28.45
N VAL A 123 -37.49 29.56 -29.21
CA VAL A 123 -38.80 29.18 -28.65
C VAL A 123 -38.68 27.95 -27.77
N LYS A 124 -37.90 26.92 -28.18
CA LYS A 124 -37.68 25.72 -27.34
C LYS A 124 -36.95 26.07 -26.05
N ILE A 125 -35.92 26.92 -26.11
CA ILE A 125 -35.16 27.37 -24.94
C ILE A 125 -36.08 28.07 -23.93
N GLU A 126 -37.01 28.89 -24.41
CA GLU A 126 -38.02 29.57 -23.58
C GLU A 126 -39.06 28.58 -23.00
N GLN A 127 -39.53 27.63 -23.80
CA GLN A 127 -40.47 26.58 -23.34
C GLN A 127 -39.86 25.69 -22.25
N CYS A 128 -38.55 25.45 -22.29
CA CYS A 128 -37.83 24.70 -21.27
C CYS A 128 -37.35 25.57 -20.08
N ALA A 129 -37.80 26.82 -19.98
CA ALA A 129 -37.52 27.65 -18.82
C ALA A 129 -38.35 27.23 -17.61
N TYR A 130 -37.71 27.12 -16.45
CA TYR A 130 -38.35 26.76 -15.19
C TYR A 130 -37.88 27.64 -14.03
N ARG A 131 -38.64 27.62 -12.92
CA ARG A 131 -38.29 28.33 -11.69
C ARG A 131 -37.47 27.42 -10.74
N GLY A 132 -36.45 28.00 -10.10
CA GLY A 132 -35.59 27.32 -9.14
C GLY A 132 -34.31 26.77 -9.77
N THR A 133 -33.77 25.70 -9.21
CA THR A 133 -32.56 25.02 -9.72
C THR A 133 -32.77 23.52 -9.81
N SER A 134 -32.26 22.92 -10.88
CA SER A 134 -32.24 21.46 -11.08
C SER A 134 -31.21 20.79 -10.16
N GLN A 135 -31.22 19.45 -10.07
CA GLN A 135 -30.21 18.75 -9.27
C GLN A 135 -28.85 18.78 -9.96
N LEU A 136 -28.82 18.68 -11.28
CA LEU A 136 -27.59 18.82 -12.07
C LEU A 136 -26.97 20.21 -11.88
N GLU A 137 -27.77 21.28 -11.93
CA GLU A 137 -27.29 22.64 -11.69
C GLU A 137 -26.71 22.80 -10.29
N LYS A 138 -27.31 22.18 -9.27
CA LYS A 138 -26.77 22.18 -7.90
C LYS A 138 -25.42 21.46 -7.83
N LYS A 139 -25.27 20.31 -8.49
CA LYS A 139 -24.00 19.57 -8.57
C LYS A 139 -22.93 20.39 -9.29
N ILE A 140 -23.26 21.02 -10.41
CA ILE A 140 -22.35 21.91 -11.16
C ILE A 140 -21.97 23.13 -10.32
N SER A 141 -22.92 23.76 -9.62
CA SER A 141 -22.66 24.88 -8.71
C SER A 141 -21.72 24.50 -7.56
N LEU A 142 -21.83 23.26 -7.06
CA LEU A 142 -20.94 22.74 -6.04
C LEU A 142 -19.50 22.60 -6.58
N LEU A 143 -19.34 22.04 -7.79
CA LEU A 143 -18.03 21.98 -8.46
C LEU A 143 -17.43 23.36 -8.70
N ARG A 144 -18.24 24.32 -9.16
CA ARG A 144 -17.82 25.72 -9.34
C ARG A 144 -17.22 26.28 -8.07
N LYS A 145 -17.89 26.11 -6.93
CA LYS A 145 -17.41 26.62 -5.64
C LYS A 145 -16.15 25.90 -5.15
N LEU A 146 -16.07 24.58 -5.34
CA LEU A 146 -14.95 23.79 -4.83
C LEU A 146 -13.68 24.00 -5.64
N PHE A 147 -13.79 24.11 -6.96
CA PHE A 147 -12.63 24.23 -7.84
C PHE A 147 -12.40 25.66 -8.32
N SER A 148 -13.20 26.62 -7.86
CA SER A 148 -13.17 28.03 -8.32
C SER A 148 -13.25 28.13 -9.84
N LEU A 149 -14.13 27.32 -10.46
CA LEU A 149 -14.27 27.26 -11.91
C LEU A 149 -14.78 28.60 -12.46
N SER A 150 -14.16 29.04 -13.55
CA SER A 150 -14.66 30.15 -14.37
C SER A 150 -16.01 29.80 -15.02
N ASP A 151 -16.76 30.81 -15.48
CA ASP A 151 -18.03 30.56 -16.17
C ASP A 151 -17.85 29.68 -17.41
N LEU A 152 -16.73 29.81 -18.12
CA LEU A 152 -16.39 28.96 -19.26
C LEU A 152 -16.07 27.51 -18.84
N GLU A 153 -15.32 27.31 -17.75
CA GLU A 153 -15.05 25.95 -17.25
C GLU A 153 -16.34 25.28 -16.75
N VAL A 154 -17.27 26.04 -16.19
CA VAL A 154 -18.60 25.55 -15.82
C VAL A 154 -19.39 25.12 -17.06
N GLU A 155 -19.37 25.94 -18.12
CA GLU A 155 -20.04 25.60 -19.37
C GLU A 155 -19.43 24.37 -20.04
N LEU A 156 -18.09 24.27 -20.07
CA LEU A 156 -17.41 23.12 -20.64
C LEU A 156 -17.66 21.83 -19.84
N CYS A 157 -17.66 21.93 -18.51
CA CYS A 157 -18.07 20.82 -17.64
C CYS A 157 -19.51 20.38 -17.94
N THR A 158 -20.42 21.33 -18.19
CA THR A 158 -21.81 21.05 -18.54
C THR A 158 -21.93 20.36 -19.90
N PHE A 159 -21.19 20.83 -20.91
CA PHE A 159 -21.15 20.20 -22.23
C PHE A 159 -20.64 18.75 -22.16
N ILE A 160 -19.53 18.52 -21.46
CA ILE A 160 -18.94 17.17 -21.31
C ILE A 160 -19.89 16.25 -20.54
N LEU A 161 -20.53 16.75 -19.49
CA LEU A 161 -21.57 16.02 -18.75
C LEU A 161 -22.69 15.56 -19.70
N ILE A 162 -23.22 16.48 -20.52
CA ILE A 162 -24.32 16.18 -21.44
C ILE A 162 -23.88 15.15 -22.49
N VAL A 163 -22.72 15.32 -23.09
CA VAL A 163 -22.18 14.36 -24.06
C VAL A 163 -21.93 12.99 -23.41
N THR A 164 -21.48 12.94 -22.15
CA THR A 164 -21.21 11.67 -21.47
C THR A 164 -22.48 10.85 -21.22
N PHE A 165 -23.59 11.50 -20.86
CA PHE A 165 -24.81 10.81 -20.42
C PHE A 165 -25.95 10.78 -21.45
N TRP A 166 -25.90 11.61 -22.50
CA TRP A 166 -26.91 11.66 -23.57
C TRP A 166 -26.32 11.20 -24.92
N ASP A 167 -26.61 9.95 -25.30
CA ASP A 167 -26.06 9.26 -26.48
C ASP A 167 -26.28 10.00 -27.80
N GLN A 168 -27.41 10.72 -27.94
CA GLN A 168 -27.69 11.54 -29.13
C GLN A 168 -26.68 12.69 -29.28
N MET A 169 -26.27 13.29 -28.17
CA MET A 169 -25.30 14.40 -28.15
C MET A 169 -23.88 13.90 -28.41
N ASP A 170 -23.50 12.75 -27.82
CA ASP A 170 -22.22 12.07 -28.14
C ASP A 170 -22.14 11.68 -29.61
N THR A 171 -23.18 10.99 -30.10
CA THR A 171 -23.24 10.50 -31.47
C THR A 171 -23.07 11.65 -32.46
N PHE A 172 -23.73 12.79 -32.20
CA PHE A 172 -23.63 13.95 -33.07
C PHE A 172 -22.29 14.70 -32.91
N PHE A 173 -22.00 15.24 -31.73
CA PHE A 173 -20.88 16.17 -31.56
C PHE A 173 -19.51 15.48 -31.55
N VAL A 174 -19.41 14.30 -30.95
CA VAL A 174 -18.13 13.57 -30.83
C VAL A 174 -17.98 12.56 -31.96
N CYS A 175 -18.92 11.65 -32.15
CA CYS A 175 -18.75 10.57 -33.14
C CYS A 175 -18.85 11.05 -34.60
N ARG A 176 -19.78 11.95 -34.92
CA ARG A 176 -20.03 12.43 -36.30
C ARG A 176 -19.28 13.73 -36.62
N ARG A 177 -19.21 14.68 -35.68
CA ARG A 177 -18.53 15.98 -35.88
C ARG A 177 -17.12 16.07 -35.32
N GLU A 178 -16.70 15.12 -34.51
CA GLU A 178 -15.35 15.04 -33.94
C GLU A 178 -14.91 16.36 -33.29
N CYS A 179 -15.80 17.03 -32.55
CA CYS A 179 -15.54 18.36 -31.97
C CYS A 179 -14.35 18.37 -30.98
N ASN A 180 -14.04 17.19 -30.42
CA ASN A 180 -12.90 16.89 -29.55
C ASN A 180 -11.55 16.94 -30.29
N ARG A 181 -11.51 16.85 -31.63
CA ARG A 181 -10.27 16.93 -32.40
C ARG A 181 -9.74 18.35 -32.50
N TYR A 182 -8.42 18.47 -32.53
CA TYR A 182 -7.74 19.77 -32.64
C TYR A 182 -8.17 20.54 -33.91
N SER A 183 -8.31 19.85 -35.05
CA SER A 183 -8.76 20.44 -36.32
C SER A 183 -10.15 21.08 -36.23
N ASN A 184 -11.00 20.56 -35.34
CA ASN A 184 -12.41 20.96 -35.24
C ASN A 184 -12.67 21.86 -34.02
N ARG A 185 -11.64 22.34 -33.32
CA ARG A 185 -11.78 23.28 -32.19
C ARG A 185 -12.49 24.57 -32.56
N GLY A 186 -12.41 24.99 -33.82
CA GLY A 186 -13.18 26.15 -34.30
C GLY A 186 -14.69 25.93 -34.24
N MET A 187 -15.15 24.71 -34.53
CA MET A 187 -16.56 24.36 -34.34
C MET A 187 -16.90 24.32 -32.85
N PHE A 188 -16.05 23.69 -32.04
CA PHE A 188 -16.28 23.57 -30.60
C PHE A 188 -16.35 24.94 -29.90
N SER A 189 -15.52 25.91 -30.34
CA SER A 189 -15.55 27.27 -29.80
C SER A 189 -16.85 27.99 -30.12
N ARG A 190 -17.41 27.79 -31.32
CA ARG A 190 -18.70 28.37 -31.72
C ARG A 190 -19.90 27.71 -31.03
N ILE A 191 -19.88 26.39 -30.85
CA ILE A 191 -20.89 25.65 -30.06
C ILE A 191 -21.04 26.24 -28.66
N LEU A 192 -19.93 26.64 -28.05
CA LEU A 192 -19.89 27.23 -26.71
C LEU A 192 -19.92 28.77 -26.72
N HIS A 193 -20.04 29.41 -27.89
CA HIS A 193 -19.99 30.87 -28.08
C HIS A 193 -18.77 31.55 -27.43
N VAL A 194 -17.58 30.95 -27.59
CA VAL A 194 -16.32 31.47 -27.06
C VAL A 194 -15.21 31.54 -28.10
N GLU A 195 -14.22 32.36 -27.81
CA GLU A 195 -12.99 32.44 -28.59
C GLU A 195 -12.14 31.17 -28.47
N ARG A 196 -11.47 30.79 -29.57
CA ARG A 196 -10.65 29.55 -29.62
C ARG A 196 -9.53 29.53 -28.57
N PHE A 197 -8.96 30.69 -28.26
CA PHE A 197 -7.91 30.83 -27.27
C PHE A 197 -8.44 30.54 -25.85
N GLU A 198 -9.58 31.13 -25.49
CA GLU A 198 -10.21 30.91 -24.17
C GLU A 198 -10.68 29.46 -24.01
N LEU A 199 -11.23 28.84 -25.06
CA LEU A 199 -11.56 27.41 -25.04
C LEU A 199 -10.33 26.53 -24.76
N THR A 200 -9.22 26.80 -25.46
CA THR A 200 -7.97 26.06 -25.28
C THR A 200 -7.44 26.24 -23.86
N LYS A 201 -7.50 27.46 -23.32
CA LYS A 201 -7.10 27.77 -21.95
C LYS A 201 -7.98 27.06 -20.91
N ALA A 202 -9.29 27.02 -21.10
CA ALA A 202 -10.22 26.32 -20.19
C ALA A 202 -10.00 24.79 -20.20
N LEU A 203 -9.81 24.20 -21.39
CA LEU A 203 -9.50 22.77 -21.52
C LEU A 203 -8.21 22.39 -20.77
N HIS A 204 -7.13 23.18 -20.91
CA HIS A 204 -5.87 22.92 -20.20
C HIS A 204 -5.82 23.55 -18.80
N GLY A 205 -6.92 24.14 -18.34
CA GLY A 205 -7.03 24.85 -17.07
C GLY A 205 -7.36 23.94 -15.91
N THR A 206 -8.28 24.38 -15.05
CA THR A 206 -8.64 23.69 -13.81
C THR A 206 -9.23 22.31 -14.08
N LEU A 207 -10.04 22.17 -15.14
CA LEU A 207 -10.71 20.92 -15.50
C LEU A 207 -9.73 19.79 -15.84
N SER A 208 -8.66 20.10 -16.57
CA SER A 208 -7.58 19.13 -16.81
C SER A 208 -6.75 18.89 -15.55
N ARG A 209 -6.52 19.93 -14.73
CA ARG A 209 -5.78 19.81 -13.47
C ARG A 209 -6.46 18.93 -12.44
N ILE A 210 -7.79 18.83 -12.45
CA ILE A 210 -8.55 17.92 -11.59
C ILE A 210 -8.94 16.63 -12.32
N ASN A 211 -8.47 16.43 -13.55
CA ASN A 211 -8.78 15.26 -14.37
C ASN A 211 -10.30 14.99 -14.47
N LEU A 212 -11.09 16.04 -14.68
CA LEU A 212 -12.55 15.94 -14.75
C LEU A 212 -13.02 15.16 -15.98
N TYR A 213 -12.22 15.17 -17.04
CA TYR A 213 -12.59 14.59 -18.32
C TYR A 213 -11.44 13.82 -18.97
N SER A 214 -11.80 12.81 -19.75
CA SER A 214 -10.94 12.13 -20.72
C SER A 214 -11.24 12.68 -22.11
N MET A 215 -10.21 13.07 -22.85
CA MET A 215 -10.35 13.52 -24.24
C MET A 215 -9.24 12.93 -25.09
N ASN A 216 -9.62 12.17 -26.10
CA ASN A 216 -8.74 11.62 -27.13
C ASN A 216 -9.32 11.92 -28.53
N GLU A 217 -8.76 11.36 -29.60
CA GLU A 217 -9.23 11.62 -30.98
C GLU A 217 -10.64 11.09 -31.29
N HIS A 218 -11.19 10.23 -30.43
CA HIS A 218 -12.43 9.49 -30.67
C HIS A 218 -13.43 9.58 -29.52
N ASP A 219 -13.07 10.22 -28.40
CA ASP A 219 -13.87 10.23 -27.18
C ASP A 219 -13.69 11.56 -26.42
N LEU A 220 -14.77 12.00 -25.79
CA LEU A 220 -14.84 13.12 -24.85
C LEU A 220 -15.87 12.77 -23.77
N SER A 221 -15.38 12.36 -22.61
CA SER A 221 -16.20 11.84 -21.53
C SER A 221 -15.73 12.33 -20.16
N LEU A 222 -16.60 12.32 -19.16
CA LEU A 222 -16.19 12.52 -17.76
C LEU A 222 -15.29 11.36 -17.32
N SER A 223 -14.37 11.62 -16.39
CA SER A 223 -13.64 10.54 -15.73
C SER A 223 -14.54 9.78 -14.74
N ASP A 224 -14.16 8.55 -14.41
CA ASP A 224 -14.99 7.59 -13.64
C ASP A 224 -15.50 8.18 -12.32
N SER A 225 -14.63 8.89 -11.60
CA SER A 225 -14.97 9.53 -10.32
C SER A 225 -16.06 10.61 -10.46
N PHE A 226 -16.07 11.35 -11.57
CA PHE A 226 -17.10 12.36 -11.81
C PHE A 226 -18.37 11.74 -12.40
N MET A 227 -18.26 10.67 -13.20
CA MET A 227 -19.41 9.89 -13.65
C MET A 227 -20.20 9.33 -12.45
N GLU A 228 -19.51 8.75 -11.48
CA GLU A 228 -20.13 8.26 -10.24
C GLU A 228 -20.81 9.39 -9.45
N PHE A 229 -20.12 10.53 -9.29
CA PHE A 229 -20.66 11.70 -8.61
C PHE A 229 -21.94 12.24 -9.27
N PHE A 230 -21.98 12.34 -10.60
CA PHE A 230 -23.17 12.81 -11.30
C PHE A 230 -24.30 11.78 -11.33
N SER A 231 -23.99 10.48 -11.30
CA SER A 231 -24.97 9.39 -11.28
C SER A 231 -25.61 9.16 -9.91
N ASP A 232 -24.98 9.58 -8.81
CA ASP A 232 -25.52 9.37 -7.47
C ASP A 232 -26.88 10.09 -7.25
N GLN A 233 -27.87 9.34 -6.76
CA GLN A 233 -29.21 9.84 -6.46
C GLN A 233 -29.32 10.50 -5.09
N GLY A 234 -28.30 10.35 -4.23
CA GLY A 234 -28.26 10.96 -2.91
C GLY A 234 -27.97 12.47 -2.96
N SER A 235 -28.42 13.19 -1.93
CA SER A 235 -27.92 14.54 -1.58
C SER A 235 -26.50 14.49 -0.98
N ARG A 236 -25.72 13.46 -1.32
CA ARG A 236 -24.37 13.26 -0.81
C ARG A 236 -23.50 14.39 -1.32
N SER A 237 -22.98 15.19 -0.39
CA SER A 237 -22.06 16.27 -0.73
C SER A 237 -20.76 15.71 -1.33
N LEU A 238 -20.09 16.44 -2.22
CA LEU A 238 -18.75 16.08 -2.74
C LEU A 238 -17.72 15.64 -1.68
N LYS A 239 -17.91 16.06 -0.41
CA LYS A 239 -17.16 15.57 0.76
C LYS A 239 -17.19 14.03 0.87
N SER A 240 -18.35 13.39 0.70
CA SER A 240 -18.44 11.92 0.86
C SER A 240 -17.63 11.16 -0.19
N PHE A 241 -17.37 11.77 -1.36
CA PHE A 241 -16.68 11.12 -2.47
C PHE A 241 -15.16 11.29 -2.41
N PHE A 242 -14.65 12.48 -2.06
CA PHE A 242 -13.22 12.77 -2.20
C PHE A 242 -12.47 13.01 -0.88
N TYR A 243 -13.12 13.53 0.17
CA TYR A 243 -12.44 13.85 1.43
C TYR A 243 -13.38 14.03 2.61
N GLU A 244 -12.96 13.60 3.80
CA GLU A 244 -13.71 13.81 5.04
C GLU A 244 -12.97 14.69 6.03
N ARG A 245 -13.72 15.56 6.73
CA ARG A 245 -13.17 16.29 7.88
C ARG A 245 -13.16 15.34 9.07
N ILE A 246 -11.98 15.09 9.63
CA ILE A 246 -11.82 14.20 10.78
C ILE A 246 -11.75 15.03 12.06
N LYS A 247 -12.43 14.56 13.12
CA LYS A 247 -12.08 14.89 14.50
C LYS A 247 -11.08 13.82 14.93
N PRO A 248 -9.78 14.14 15.02
CA PRO A 248 -8.78 13.13 15.32
C PRO A 248 -9.00 12.64 16.76
N GLU A 249 -9.57 11.45 16.91
CA GLU A 249 -9.45 10.65 18.13
C GLU A 249 -8.20 9.81 17.95
N ALA A 250 -7.08 10.29 18.48
CA ALA A 250 -5.80 9.64 18.27
C ALA A 250 -5.33 8.92 19.52
N ILE A 251 -4.57 7.84 19.28
CA ILE A 251 -3.75 7.23 20.31
C ILE A 251 -2.70 8.30 20.72
N PRO A 252 -2.42 8.50 22.03
CA PRO A 252 -1.41 9.44 22.49
C PRO A 252 -0.09 9.31 21.73
N LEU A 253 0.51 10.45 21.37
CA LEU A 253 1.74 10.50 20.56
C LEU A 253 2.90 9.73 21.21
N GLU A 254 2.93 9.67 22.54
CA GLU A 254 3.91 8.94 23.34
C GLU A 254 3.97 7.44 23.02
N TYR A 255 2.87 6.85 22.52
CA TYR A 255 2.80 5.41 22.26
C TYR A 255 3.45 4.99 20.93
N HIS A 256 3.83 5.96 20.10
CA HIS A 256 4.35 5.69 18.76
C HIS A 256 5.88 5.53 18.72
N GLN A 257 6.55 5.54 19.89
CA GLN A 257 8.02 5.44 20.03
C GLN A 257 8.79 6.43 19.13
N VAL A 258 8.19 7.57 18.80
CA VAL A 258 8.84 8.67 18.09
C VAL A 258 9.42 9.61 19.14
N ASP A 259 10.67 10.04 18.94
CA ASP A 259 11.33 10.99 19.83
C ASP A 259 10.48 12.27 20.02
N SER A 260 10.47 12.77 21.26
CA SER A 260 9.68 13.94 21.64
C SER A 260 10.13 15.20 20.88
N GLY A 261 11.44 15.38 20.69
CA GLY A 261 12.00 16.48 19.91
C GLY A 261 11.63 16.39 18.43
N THR A 262 11.62 15.19 17.86
CA THR A 262 11.13 14.94 16.49
C THR A 262 9.66 15.32 16.34
N THR A 263 8.81 14.90 17.28
CA THR A 263 7.38 15.22 17.28
C THR A 263 7.14 16.73 17.43
N GLU A 264 7.88 17.40 18.31
CA GLU A 264 7.83 18.86 18.45
C GLU A 264 8.27 19.59 17.20
N HIS A 265 9.31 19.09 16.51
CA HIS A 265 9.78 19.64 15.26
C HIS A 265 8.68 19.56 14.17
N LEU A 266 8.05 18.39 14.01
CA LEU A 266 6.94 18.18 13.09
C LEU A 266 5.76 19.13 13.37
N VAL A 267 5.38 19.26 14.65
CA VAL A 267 4.33 20.20 15.06
C VAL A 267 4.73 21.64 14.74
N LYS A 268 5.99 22.04 14.95
CA LYS A 268 6.49 23.38 14.59
C LYS A 268 6.42 23.65 13.08
N LEU A 269 6.80 22.67 12.25
CA LEU A 269 6.72 22.78 10.79
C LEU A 269 5.28 22.99 10.31
N LEU A 270 4.32 22.28 10.90
CA LEU A 270 2.92 22.29 10.47
C LEU A 270 2.05 23.39 11.11
N ARG A 271 2.48 23.94 12.26
CA ARG A 271 1.68 24.89 13.06
C ARG A 271 1.36 26.18 12.33
N LYS A 272 2.33 26.78 11.62
CA LYS A 272 2.12 28.03 10.88
C LYS A 272 2.00 27.75 9.39
N LYS A 273 1.06 28.42 8.72
CA LYS A 273 0.94 28.37 7.25
C LYS A 273 2.14 29.10 6.64
N SER A 274 3.07 28.34 6.08
CA SER A 274 4.24 28.88 5.39
C SER A 274 3.88 29.44 4.01
N LYS A 275 4.71 30.35 3.48
CA LYS A 275 4.67 30.76 2.07
C LYS A 275 5.15 29.66 1.13
N THR A 276 5.89 28.69 1.66
CA THR A 276 6.35 27.48 0.97
C THR A 276 5.43 26.30 1.25
N PRO A 277 5.32 25.32 0.33
CA PRO A 277 4.64 24.05 0.62
C PRO A 277 5.32 23.33 1.78
N THR A 278 4.52 22.66 2.63
CA THR A 278 5.02 21.81 3.71
C THR A 278 4.46 20.41 3.53
N ASN A 279 5.21 19.56 2.84
CA ASN A 279 4.90 18.15 2.65
C ASN A 279 5.73 17.31 3.63
N ILE A 280 5.06 16.48 4.43
CA ILE A 280 5.68 15.54 5.37
C ILE A 280 5.41 14.13 4.86
N LEU A 281 6.45 13.30 4.73
CA LEU A 281 6.31 11.89 4.37
C LEU A 281 6.47 11.01 5.62
N ILE A 282 5.48 10.17 5.89
CA ILE A 282 5.54 9.13 6.92
C ILE A 282 5.47 7.79 6.21
N TYR A 283 6.52 6.98 6.28
CA TYR A 283 6.59 5.73 5.53
C TYR A 283 7.08 4.56 6.38
N GLY A 284 6.85 3.32 5.94
CA GLY A 284 7.36 2.11 6.60
C GLY A 284 6.34 0.97 6.65
N ASN A 285 6.67 -0.14 7.31
CA ASN A 285 5.88 -1.37 7.21
C ASN A 285 4.40 -1.18 7.61
N PRO A 286 3.46 -1.93 7.01
CA PRO A 286 2.05 -1.91 7.43
C PRO A 286 1.89 -2.21 8.92
N GLY A 287 0.95 -1.53 9.59
CA GLY A 287 0.66 -1.78 11.00
C GLY A 287 1.66 -1.19 12.00
N THR A 288 2.63 -0.38 11.60
CA THR A 288 3.56 0.28 12.55
C THR A 288 2.99 1.51 13.27
N GLY A 289 1.73 1.88 13.00
CA GLY A 289 1.06 3.02 13.65
C GLY A 289 1.23 4.37 12.94
N LYS A 290 1.59 4.38 11.65
CA LYS A 290 1.77 5.60 10.85
C LYS A 290 0.53 6.51 10.86
N THR A 291 -0.63 5.95 10.53
CA THR A 291 -1.90 6.68 10.46
C THR A 291 -2.33 7.21 11.82
N SER A 292 -2.19 6.41 12.89
CA SER A 292 -2.53 6.84 14.25
C SER A 292 -1.60 7.95 14.74
N TYR A 293 -0.30 7.90 14.41
CA TYR A 293 0.65 8.96 14.74
C TYR A 293 0.29 10.27 14.03
N ALA A 294 0.00 10.20 12.73
CA ALA A 294 -0.39 11.37 11.94
C ALA A 294 -1.67 12.02 12.48
N LEU A 295 -2.64 11.22 12.92
CA LEU A 295 -3.83 11.71 13.62
C LEU A 295 -3.49 12.36 14.97
N GLY A 296 -2.55 11.81 15.74
CA GLY A 296 -2.09 12.41 16.99
C GLY A 296 -1.40 13.76 16.78
N VAL A 297 -0.62 13.90 15.70
CA VAL A 297 -0.02 15.18 15.31
C VAL A 297 -1.11 16.18 14.93
N ALA A 298 -2.12 15.74 14.19
CA ALA A 298 -3.27 16.57 13.82
C ALA A 298 -4.06 17.05 15.04
N GLU A 299 -4.30 16.18 16.02
CA GLU A 299 -4.95 16.51 17.29
C GLU A 299 -4.15 17.55 18.07
N LYS A 300 -2.84 17.35 18.23
CA LYS A 300 -1.93 18.28 18.92
C LYS A 300 -1.83 19.64 18.23
N LEU A 301 -2.00 19.71 16.90
CA LEU A 301 -2.01 20.97 16.15
C LEU A 301 -3.29 21.78 16.38
N GLY A 302 -4.43 21.13 16.66
CA GLY A 302 -5.71 21.80 16.90
C GLY A 302 -6.31 22.51 15.68
N ILE A 303 -5.84 22.19 14.47
CA ILE A 303 -6.31 22.80 13.20
C ILE A 303 -7.29 21.88 12.47
N PRO A 304 -8.18 22.42 11.61
CA PRO A 304 -9.05 21.59 10.77
C PRO A 304 -8.24 20.59 9.96
N THR A 305 -8.56 19.29 10.07
CA THR A 305 -7.86 18.21 9.39
C THR A 305 -8.80 17.47 8.45
N TYR A 306 -8.34 17.23 7.22
CA TYR A 306 -9.10 16.56 6.17
C TYR A 306 -8.34 15.33 5.69
N ARG A 307 -8.99 14.17 5.70
CA ARG A 307 -8.45 12.94 5.13
C ARG A 307 -9.02 12.74 3.73
N ILE A 308 -8.14 12.42 2.79
CA ILE A 308 -8.52 12.05 1.43
C ILE A 308 -9.09 10.63 1.44
N LYS A 309 -10.21 10.42 0.74
CA LYS A 309 -10.79 9.08 0.59
C LYS A 309 -10.23 8.41 -0.67
N PRO A 310 -9.63 7.23 -0.54
CA PRO A 310 -9.22 6.47 -1.71
C PRO A 310 -10.44 5.87 -2.40
N ASN A 311 -10.53 6.04 -3.73
CA ASN A 311 -11.48 5.28 -4.57
C ASN A 311 -10.81 3.97 -4.99
N ILE A 312 -11.61 2.89 -5.03
CA ILE A 312 -11.20 1.52 -5.32
C ILE A 312 -10.69 1.38 -6.77
N GLU A 313 -11.24 2.16 -7.71
CA GLU A 313 -10.90 2.04 -9.14
C GLU A 313 -9.70 2.91 -9.57
N SER A 314 -9.51 4.09 -8.96
CA SER A 314 -8.45 5.03 -9.33
C SER A 314 -8.02 5.92 -8.15
N HIS A 315 -7.11 5.39 -7.32
CA HIS A 315 -6.64 6.04 -6.10
C HIS A 315 -5.90 7.35 -6.36
N ALA A 316 -5.05 7.41 -7.40
CA ALA A 316 -4.24 8.59 -7.71
C ALA A 316 -5.10 9.76 -8.22
N GLU A 317 -6.08 9.51 -9.08
CA GLU A 317 -6.99 10.54 -9.59
C GLU A 317 -7.90 11.07 -8.48
N SER A 318 -8.43 10.17 -7.64
CA SER A 318 -9.24 10.55 -6.48
C SER A 318 -8.45 11.37 -5.47
N CYS A 319 -7.18 11.01 -5.24
CA CYS A 319 -6.28 11.81 -4.41
C CYS A 319 -6.06 13.21 -4.98
N ARG A 320 -5.78 13.31 -6.29
CA ARG A 320 -5.59 14.59 -6.96
C ARG A 320 -6.81 15.51 -6.81
N VAL A 321 -8.00 14.99 -7.06
CA VAL A 321 -9.27 15.74 -6.92
C VAL A 321 -9.51 16.15 -5.47
N GLY A 322 -9.33 15.22 -4.53
CA GLY A 322 -9.54 15.48 -3.10
C GLY A 322 -8.60 16.53 -2.53
N ILE A 323 -7.31 16.47 -2.88
CA ILE A 323 -6.32 17.46 -2.43
C ILE A 323 -6.64 18.83 -3.05
N ALA A 324 -6.94 18.90 -4.35
CA ALA A 324 -7.33 20.16 -5.00
C ALA A 324 -8.57 20.80 -4.36
N ALA A 325 -9.60 20.00 -4.06
CA ALA A 325 -10.81 20.47 -3.39
C ALA A 325 -10.51 20.99 -1.97
N CYS A 326 -9.67 20.27 -1.22
CA CYS A 326 -9.24 20.68 0.11
C CYS A 326 -8.40 21.96 0.10
N MET A 327 -7.47 22.12 -0.86
CA MET A 327 -6.65 23.33 -0.95
C MET A 327 -7.51 24.59 -1.12
N ASN A 328 -8.49 24.55 -2.03
CA ASN A 328 -9.37 25.68 -2.29
C ASN A 328 -10.25 26.06 -1.08
N MET A 329 -10.74 25.08 -0.32
CA MET A 329 -11.54 25.33 0.88
C MET A 329 -10.75 25.92 2.05
N THR A 330 -9.42 25.81 2.02
CA THR A 330 -8.55 26.00 3.20
C THR A 330 -7.69 27.26 3.10
N HIS A 331 -8.07 28.16 2.19
CA HIS A 331 -7.49 29.49 2.07
C HIS A 331 -7.92 30.48 3.18
N GLY A 332 -8.93 30.17 4.00
CA GLY A 332 -9.35 31.02 5.14
C GLY A 332 -8.77 30.59 6.50
N GLY A 333 -8.47 31.55 7.38
CA GLY A 333 -8.12 31.33 8.81
C GLY A 333 -6.70 30.78 9.07
N GLN A 334 -6.55 29.92 10.10
CA GLN A 334 -5.28 29.24 10.42
C GLN A 334 -4.87 28.17 9.38
N GLY A 335 -5.65 28.01 8.31
CA GLY A 335 -5.56 26.97 7.28
C GLY A 335 -5.95 25.57 7.80
N SER A 336 -5.84 24.55 6.96
CA SER A 336 -6.03 23.15 7.35
C SER A 336 -4.77 22.29 7.25
N LEU A 337 -4.88 21.06 7.75
CA LEU A 337 -3.99 19.95 7.46
C LEU A 337 -4.70 18.97 6.51
N ILE A 338 -4.00 18.50 5.50
CA ILE A 338 -4.48 17.44 4.60
C ILE A 338 -3.71 16.16 4.94
N LEU A 339 -4.42 15.05 5.09
CA LEU A 339 -3.87 13.73 5.36
C LEU A 339 -4.20 12.81 4.18
N VAL A 340 -3.15 12.32 3.52
CA VAL A 340 -3.24 11.37 2.42
C VAL A 340 -2.77 10.03 2.95
N ASP A 341 -3.72 9.11 3.17
CA ASP A 341 -3.41 7.73 3.56
C ASP A 341 -3.18 6.87 2.31
N ASP A 342 -2.45 5.77 2.45
CA ASP A 342 -2.07 4.86 1.34
C ASP A 342 -1.50 5.58 0.11
N ALA A 343 -0.63 6.56 0.36
CA ALA A 343 0.02 7.40 -0.64
C ALA A 343 0.94 6.65 -1.61
N ASP A 344 1.23 5.36 -1.38
CA ASP A 344 2.09 4.52 -2.24
C ASP A 344 1.67 4.63 -3.70
N SER A 345 0.38 4.41 -3.98
CA SER A 345 -0.19 4.44 -5.33
C SER A 345 -0.05 5.80 -6.02
N THR A 346 0.03 6.88 -5.24
CA THR A 346 0.10 8.26 -5.73
C THR A 346 1.54 8.73 -5.90
N LEU A 347 2.45 8.26 -5.04
CA LEU A 347 3.87 8.61 -5.06
C LEU A 347 4.70 7.71 -5.98
N ASN A 348 4.25 6.49 -6.28
CA ASN A 348 4.96 5.55 -7.14
C ASN A 348 4.98 6.03 -8.60
N THR A 349 6.12 6.56 -9.03
CA THR A 349 6.33 7.15 -10.37
C THR A 349 7.17 6.27 -11.31
N LEU A 350 7.85 5.24 -10.79
CA LEU A 350 8.73 4.36 -11.58
C LEU A 350 7.99 3.18 -12.23
N GLY A 351 6.97 2.61 -11.57
CA GLY A 351 6.20 1.46 -12.08
C GLY A 351 5.19 1.77 -13.19
N SER A 352 4.83 3.05 -13.38
CA SER A 352 3.79 3.49 -14.33
C SER A 352 4.26 3.60 -15.80
N PHE A 353 5.32 2.86 -16.17
CA PHE A 353 5.93 2.85 -17.51
C PHE A 353 5.10 2.06 -18.56
N SER A 354 3.77 2.18 -18.52
CA SER A 354 2.96 1.90 -19.71
C SER A 354 3.07 3.11 -20.63
N ARG A 355 3.58 2.88 -21.85
CA ARG A 355 4.09 3.82 -22.88
C ARG A 355 3.16 4.99 -23.29
N MET A 356 2.00 5.19 -22.66
CA MET A 356 1.03 6.24 -23.00
C MET A 356 0.44 7.04 -21.81
N ARG A 357 0.54 6.57 -20.55
CA ARG A 357 0.01 7.29 -19.35
C ARG A 357 1.08 7.89 -18.43
N GLY A 358 2.28 7.30 -18.35
CA GLY A 358 3.28 7.64 -17.32
C GLY A 358 3.92 9.03 -17.35
N ALA A 359 3.79 9.83 -18.42
CA ALA A 359 4.33 11.19 -18.47
C ALA A 359 3.40 12.25 -17.86
N LYS A 360 2.07 12.06 -17.97
CA LYS A 360 1.08 13.00 -17.41
C LYS A 360 0.99 12.91 -15.89
N ASP A 361 1.18 11.71 -15.34
CA ASP A 361 1.09 11.48 -13.88
C ASP A 361 2.28 12.07 -13.10
N LYS A 362 3.43 12.31 -13.75
CA LYS A 362 4.62 12.89 -13.10
C LYS A 362 4.54 14.41 -12.95
N GLY A 363 4.05 15.09 -13.99
CA GLY A 363 3.99 16.56 -14.01
C GLY A 363 3.08 17.13 -12.93
N TRP A 364 1.90 16.53 -12.74
CA TRP A 364 0.93 17.04 -11.78
C TRP A 364 1.37 16.84 -10.32
N LEU A 365 2.03 15.71 -9.99
CA LEU A 365 2.46 15.45 -8.62
C LEU A 365 3.52 16.46 -8.18
N ASN A 366 4.46 16.78 -9.08
CA ASN A 366 5.46 17.81 -8.81
C ASN A 366 4.81 19.19 -8.62
N GLU A 367 3.88 19.58 -9.50
CA GLU A 367 3.14 20.84 -9.38
C GLU A 367 2.32 20.91 -8.06
N LEU A 368 1.71 19.79 -7.68
CA LEU A 368 0.95 19.66 -6.44
C LEU A 368 1.86 19.84 -5.21
N LEU A 369 2.99 19.15 -5.18
CA LEU A 369 3.97 19.26 -4.09
C LEU A 369 4.59 20.66 -4.01
N GLU A 370 4.61 21.41 -5.11
CA GLU A 370 5.07 22.81 -5.17
C GLU A 370 3.97 23.84 -4.84
N THR A 371 2.73 23.39 -4.65
CA THR A 371 1.59 24.30 -4.43
C THR A 371 1.75 25.06 -3.10
N LYS A 372 1.87 26.38 -3.19
CA LYS A 372 2.14 27.27 -2.05
C LYS A 372 1.06 27.19 -0.97
N GLY A 373 1.48 27.19 0.29
CA GLY A 373 0.58 27.23 1.45
C GLY A 373 -0.14 25.91 1.74
N SER A 374 0.24 24.82 1.06
CA SER A 374 -0.21 23.46 1.38
C SER A 374 0.49 22.92 2.63
N ARG A 375 -0.24 22.15 3.43
CA ARG A 375 0.27 21.40 4.58
C ARG A 375 -0.28 19.98 4.48
N ILE A 376 0.56 19.06 4.04
CA ILE A 376 0.12 17.71 3.69
C ILE A 376 1.00 16.70 4.42
N ILE A 377 0.36 15.77 5.13
CA ILE A 377 1.01 14.54 5.62
C ILE A 377 0.65 13.42 4.66
N TRP A 378 1.68 12.81 4.08
CA TRP A 378 1.60 11.67 3.17
C TRP A 378 1.99 10.42 3.94
N ILE A 379 1.13 9.40 3.95
CA ILE A 379 1.38 8.13 4.63
C ILE A 379 1.54 7.04 3.59
N ALA A 380 2.70 6.38 3.57
CA ALA A 380 3.08 5.37 2.59
C ALA A 380 3.52 4.07 3.30
N ASN A 381 3.24 2.89 2.74
CA ASN A 381 3.83 1.64 3.21
C ASN A 381 5.18 1.35 2.53
N ALA A 382 5.37 1.76 1.29
CA ALA A 382 6.58 1.51 0.51
C ALA A 382 6.95 2.72 -0.35
N ILE A 383 8.26 3.01 -0.42
CA ILE A 383 8.78 4.17 -1.17
C ILE A 383 9.80 3.77 -2.24
N ASP A 384 9.99 2.47 -2.46
CA ASP A 384 11.05 1.93 -3.33
C ASP A 384 10.89 2.33 -4.81
N GLN A 385 9.67 2.71 -5.22
CA GLN A 385 9.34 3.08 -6.60
C GLN A 385 9.10 4.59 -6.80
N VAL A 386 9.52 5.41 -5.83
CA VAL A 386 9.39 6.86 -5.87
C VAL A 386 10.67 7.46 -6.46
N GLU A 387 10.53 8.39 -7.41
CA GLU A 387 11.68 9.07 -8.01
C GLU A 387 12.34 10.08 -7.06
N GLU A 388 13.65 10.28 -7.24
CA GLU A 388 14.42 11.27 -6.47
C GLU A 388 13.87 12.70 -6.62
N SER A 389 13.30 13.03 -7.79
CA SER A 389 12.67 14.32 -8.04
C SER A 389 11.51 14.59 -7.06
N VAL A 390 10.73 13.58 -6.72
CA VAL A 390 9.61 13.67 -5.77
C VAL A 390 10.15 13.81 -4.34
N PHE A 391 11.16 13.03 -3.97
CA PHE A 391 11.76 13.06 -2.63
C PHE A 391 12.29 14.44 -2.24
N ARG A 392 12.88 15.17 -3.19
CA ARG A 392 13.42 16.52 -2.98
C ARG A 392 12.37 17.58 -2.59
N ARG A 393 11.06 17.26 -2.68
CA ARG A 393 9.94 18.19 -2.40
C ARG A 393 9.24 17.92 -1.06
N PHE A 394 9.72 16.93 -0.30
CA PHE A 394 9.30 16.73 1.09
C PHE A 394 10.16 17.60 2.01
N ALA A 395 9.50 18.38 2.87
CA ALA A 395 10.17 19.21 3.87
C ALA A 395 10.75 18.35 5.00
N TYR A 396 10.14 17.20 5.26
CA TYR A 396 10.59 16.22 6.24
C TYR A 396 10.07 14.83 5.87
N SER A 397 10.85 13.80 6.16
CA SER A 397 10.44 12.40 6.03
C SER A 397 10.77 11.62 7.29
N MET A 398 9.93 10.64 7.61
CA MET A 398 10.09 9.80 8.80
C MET A 398 9.73 8.36 8.51
N GLU A 399 10.63 7.46 8.87
CA GLU A 399 10.43 6.02 8.75
C GLU A 399 9.86 5.44 10.06
N PHE A 400 8.73 4.74 9.95
CA PHE A 400 8.20 3.86 10.98
C PHE A 400 8.70 2.43 10.76
N LYS A 401 9.67 2.06 11.57
CA LYS A 401 10.25 0.71 11.59
C LYS A 401 9.35 -0.24 12.39
N PRO A 402 9.35 -1.55 12.09
CA PRO A 402 8.77 -2.54 12.99
C PRO A 402 9.34 -2.40 14.41
N PHE A 403 8.50 -2.53 15.43
CA PHE A 403 8.97 -2.45 16.81
C PHE A 403 9.83 -3.67 17.15
N ASN A 404 11.04 -3.44 17.67
CA ASN A 404 11.84 -4.49 18.30
C ASN A 404 11.18 -4.98 19.61
N GLN A 405 11.67 -6.09 20.18
CA GLN A 405 11.06 -6.69 21.38
C GLN A 405 10.91 -5.68 22.54
N ARG A 406 11.93 -4.84 22.77
CA ARG A 406 11.94 -3.86 23.87
C ARG A 406 10.93 -2.73 23.64
N GLN A 407 10.88 -2.23 22.41
CA GLN A 407 9.88 -1.24 22.02
C GLN A 407 8.47 -1.80 22.17
N ARG A 408 8.24 -3.08 21.83
CA ARG A 408 6.95 -3.74 22.05
C ARG A 408 6.62 -3.88 23.54
N THR A 409 7.58 -4.23 24.41
CA THR A 409 7.39 -4.23 25.86
C THR A 409 6.95 -2.86 26.37
N ARG A 410 7.60 -1.78 25.93
CA ARG A 410 7.20 -0.40 26.30
C ARG A 410 5.80 -0.02 25.81
N VAL A 411 5.45 -0.43 24.59
CA VAL A 411 4.09 -0.24 24.06
C VAL A 411 3.08 -0.96 24.94
N TRP A 412 3.36 -2.20 25.37
CA TRP A 412 2.51 -2.94 26.30
C TRP A 412 2.32 -2.19 27.63
N GLU A 413 3.41 -1.75 28.25
CA GLU A 413 3.37 -0.97 29.50
C GLU A 413 2.52 0.29 29.33
N SER A 414 2.77 1.04 28.27
CA SER A 414 2.04 2.28 27.95
C SER A 414 0.55 2.04 27.74
N VAL A 415 0.17 0.96 27.05
CA VAL A 415 -1.25 0.61 26.83
C VAL A 415 -1.93 0.18 28.12
N LEU A 416 -1.24 -0.57 28.99
CA LEU A 416 -1.78 -0.96 30.30
C LEU A 416 -1.97 0.26 31.21
N GLU A 417 -1.04 1.21 31.19
CA GLU A 417 -1.19 2.51 31.88
C GLU A 417 -2.37 3.31 31.35
N ALA A 418 -2.52 3.42 30.03
CA ALA A 418 -3.64 4.11 29.37
C ALA A 418 -5.01 3.59 29.84
N ASN A 419 -5.10 2.27 29.96
CA ASN A 419 -6.30 1.55 30.39
C ASN A 419 -6.40 1.43 31.93
N ARG A 420 -5.52 2.12 32.67
CA ARG A 420 -5.49 2.21 34.15
C ARG A 420 -5.33 0.85 34.84
N VAL A 421 -4.53 -0.04 34.25
CA VAL A 421 -4.25 -1.40 34.75
C VAL A 421 -2.76 -1.81 34.65
N PRO A 422 -1.78 -0.96 35.01
CA PRO A 422 -0.36 -1.27 34.84
C PRO A 422 0.11 -2.51 35.63
N GLY A 423 -0.55 -2.86 36.74
CA GLY A 423 -0.16 -3.98 37.60
C GLY A 423 -0.93 -5.29 37.37
N ILE A 424 -1.80 -5.38 36.36
CA ILE A 424 -2.59 -6.60 36.13
C ILE A 424 -1.76 -7.75 35.56
N LEU A 425 -0.64 -7.42 34.91
CA LEU A 425 0.35 -8.37 34.40
C LEU A 425 1.71 -8.08 35.05
N ARG A 426 2.45 -9.14 35.36
CA ARG A 426 3.85 -9.03 35.79
C ARG A 426 4.77 -8.73 34.60
N SER A 427 5.96 -8.18 34.86
CA SER A 427 6.93 -7.85 33.80
C SER A 427 7.34 -9.05 32.94
N ASP A 428 7.49 -10.24 33.55
CA ASP A 428 7.78 -11.49 32.83
C ASP A 428 6.66 -11.89 31.85
N GLN A 429 5.40 -11.63 32.23
CA GLN A 429 4.25 -11.89 31.37
C GLN A 429 4.16 -10.88 30.22
N ILE A 430 4.46 -9.61 30.48
CA ILE A 430 4.52 -8.57 29.45
C ILE A 430 5.60 -8.90 28.41
N ASP A 431 6.80 -9.26 28.85
CA ASP A 431 7.89 -9.67 27.97
C ASP A 431 7.51 -10.92 27.16
N ALA A 432 6.83 -11.88 27.78
CA ALA A 432 6.31 -13.05 27.09
C ALA A 432 5.29 -12.64 26.00
N PHE A 433 4.34 -11.74 26.28
CA PHE A 433 3.39 -11.26 25.28
C PHE A 433 4.07 -10.46 24.16
N ALA A 434 5.00 -9.56 24.50
CA ALA A 434 5.77 -8.77 23.54
C ALA A 434 6.64 -9.65 22.62
N LYS A 435 7.21 -10.74 23.15
CA LYS A 435 7.91 -11.77 22.36
C LYS A 435 6.93 -12.60 21.53
N ASN A 436 5.80 -12.97 22.12
CA ASN A 436 4.88 -13.94 21.54
C ASN A 436 3.93 -13.36 20.48
N TYR A 437 3.65 -12.07 20.52
CA TYR A 437 2.69 -11.43 19.63
C TYR A 437 3.28 -10.17 19.01
N ARG A 438 3.71 -10.27 17.75
CA ARG A 438 4.20 -9.15 16.94
C ARG A 438 3.01 -8.38 16.33
N VAL A 439 2.17 -7.82 17.18
CA VAL A 439 0.97 -7.08 16.78
C VAL A 439 1.14 -5.57 17.01
N ASN A 440 0.32 -4.77 16.34
CA ASN A 440 0.38 -3.30 16.45
C ASN A 440 -0.25 -2.78 17.76
N PRO A 441 0.07 -1.54 18.18
CA PRO A 441 -0.47 -0.95 19.42
C PRO A 441 -2.00 -0.91 19.49
N GLY A 442 -2.68 -0.71 18.35
CA GLY A 442 -4.14 -0.69 18.30
C GLY A 442 -4.78 -2.05 18.61
N ILE A 443 -4.18 -3.14 18.10
CA ILE A 443 -4.59 -4.51 18.42
C ILE A 443 -4.36 -4.81 19.90
N ILE A 444 -3.24 -4.35 20.47
CA ILE A 444 -2.94 -4.51 21.90
C ILE A 444 -4.02 -3.80 22.73
N ASP A 445 -4.32 -2.53 22.44
CA ASP A 445 -5.32 -1.74 23.15
C ASP A 445 -6.73 -2.36 23.05
N ILE A 446 -7.16 -2.76 21.86
CA ILE A 446 -8.45 -3.44 21.68
C ILE A 446 -8.49 -4.76 22.46
N SER A 447 -7.42 -5.55 22.43
CA SER A 447 -7.36 -6.84 23.11
C SER A 447 -7.40 -6.68 24.63
N VAL A 448 -6.72 -5.67 25.17
CA VAL A 448 -6.75 -5.31 26.59
C VAL A 448 -8.16 -4.86 27.00
N LYS A 449 -8.77 -3.93 26.26
CA LYS A 449 -10.14 -3.46 26.53
C LYS A 449 -11.14 -4.61 26.52
N LYS A 450 -11.08 -5.49 25.52
CA LYS A 450 -11.98 -6.66 25.43
C LYS A 450 -11.72 -7.69 26.53
N ALA A 451 -10.48 -7.90 26.93
CA ALA A 451 -10.17 -8.76 28.07
C ALA A 451 -10.74 -8.18 29.39
N LEU A 452 -10.66 -6.86 29.58
CA LEU A 452 -11.28 -6.17 30.71
C LEU A 452 -12.82 -6.29 30.68
N ASP A 453 -13.45 -6.16 29.52
CA ASP A 453 -14.91 -6.30 29.36
C ASP A 453 -15.41 -7.70 29.79
N VAL A 454 -14.64 -8.76 29.46
CA VAL A 454 -15.05 -10.15 29.68
C VAL A 454 -14.72 -10.64 31.10
N SER A 455 -13.55 -10.28 31.63
CA SER A 455 -12.98 -10.89 32.84
C SER A 455 -12.77 -9.92 34.01
N GLY A 456 -13.08 -8.63 33.80
CA GLY A 456 -12.81 -7.58 34.77
C GLY A 456 -11.31 -7.44 35.04
N ARG A 457 -10.95 -7.13 36.30
CA ARG A 457 -9.55 -6.98 36.75
C ARG A 457 -8.97 -8.26 37.37
N SER A 458 -9.59 -9.42 37.13
CA SER A 458 -9.11 -10.70 37.64
C SER A 458 -7.88 -11.17 36.87
N GLY A 459 -6.72 -11.26 37.52
CA GLY A 459 -5.44 -11.53 36.85
C GLY A 459 -5.41 -12.81 36.00
N LYS A 460 -6.04 -13.91 36.45
CA LYS A 460 -6.04 -15.18 35.70
C LYS A 460 -7.01 -15.17 34.53
N GLY A 461 -8.26 -14.75 34.75
CA GLY A 461 -9.27 -14.65 33.69
C GLY A 461 -8.89 -13.61 32.62
N PHE A 462 -8.26 -12.51 33.04
CA PHE A 462 -7.72 -11.49 32.13
C PHE A 462 -6.61 -12.04 31.25
N HIS A 463 -5.66 -12.77 31.84
CA HIS A 463 -4.56 -13.37 31.08
C HIS A 463 -5.06 -14.37 30.03
N GLU A 464 -6.03 -15.22 30.38
CA GLU A 464 -6.62 -16.18 29.45
C GLU A 464 -7.39 -15.49 28.31
N ALA A 465 -8.26 -14.54 28.63
CA ALA A 465 -9.02 -13.78 27.64
C ALA A 465 -8.09 -12.97 26.70
N LEU A 466 -7.07 -12.32 27.26
CA LEU A 466 -6.08 -11.58 26.49
C LEU A 466 -5.29 -12.49 25.56
N THR A 467 -4.86 -13.67 26.04
CA THR A 467 -4.14 -14.67 25.24
C THR A 467 -4.97 -15.14 24.06
N LEU A 468 -6.27 -15.41 24.26
CA LEU A 468 -7.18 -15.81 23.19
C LEU A 468 -7.35 -14.71 22.13
N ASN A 469 -7.58 -13.46 22.57
CA ASN A 469 -7.72 -12.30 21.69
C ASN A 469 -6.46 -12.08 20.82
N LEU A 470 -5.29 -12.09 21.45
CA LEU A 470 -4.01 -11.91 20.75
C LEU A 470 -3.71 -13.06 19.79
N LYS A 471 -4.06 -14.30 20.15
CA LYS A 471 -3.88 -15.47 19.29
C LYS A 471 -4.74 -15.35 18.03
N ALA A 472 -6.01 -14.95 18.17
CA ALA A 472 -6.90 -14.73 17.03
C ALA A 472 -6.40 -13.59 16.12
N ALA A 473 -6.01 -12.46 16.72
CA ALA A 473 -5.49 -11.31 15.97
C ALA A 473 -4.18 -11.64 15.24
N SER A 474 -3.25 -12.34 15.91
CA SER A 474 -2.00 -12.77 15.31
C SER A 474 -2.20 -13.79 14.18
N ALA A 475 -3.20 -14.66 14.26
CA ALA A 475 -3.52 -15.58 13.18
C ALA A 475 -3.96 -14.83 11.91
N LEU A 476 -4.82 -13.80 12.05
CA LEU A 476 -5.25 -12.98 10.92
C LEU A 476 -4.10 -12.22 10.25
N VAL A 477 -3.20 -11.63 11.05
CA VAL A 477 -2.01 -10.90 10.54
C VAL A 477 -1.09 -11.83 9.73
N ASN A 478 -1.03 -13.12 10.06
CA ASN A 478 -0.20 -14.11 9.38
C ASN A 478 -0.97 -14.97 8.36
N GLY A 479 -2.07 -14.44 7.80
CA GLY A 479 -2.84 -15.14 6.76
C GLY A 479 -3.48 -16.45 7.22
N GLY A 480 -3.88 -16.52 8.49
CA GLY A 480 -4.50 -17.69 9.12
C GLY A 480 -3.52 -18.75 9.63
N ARG A 481 -2.20 -18.54 9.52
CA ARG A 481 -1.18 -19.50 9.96
C ARG A 481 -0.63 -19.15 11.33
N SER A 482 -0.41 -20.16 12.17
CA SER A 482 0.41 -19.99 13.39
C SER A 482 1.87 -19.85 12.97
N THR A 483 2.53 -18.77 13.39
CA THR A 483 3.98 -18.66 13.22
C THR A 483 4.65 -19.77 14.03
N VAL A 484 5.29 -20.73 13.37
CA VAL A 484 6.27 -21.61 14.04
C VAL A 484 7.43 -20.72 14.42
N LYS A 485 7.67 -20.55 15.72
CA LYS A 485 8.76 -19.72 16.20
C LYS A 485 9.97 -20.60 16.44
N ASP A 486 11.13 -20.11 16.03
CA ASP A 486 12.43 -20.65 16.46
C ASP A 486 12.64 -20.31 17.95
N THR A 487 11.97 -21.04 18.83
CA THR A 487 12.22 -20.98 20.27
C THR A 487 13.40 -21.86 20.63
N ILE A 488 14.14 -21.47 21.66
CA ILE A 488 15.18 -22.32 22.27
C ILE A 488 14.55 -23.63 22.72
N GLU A 489 15.35 -24.70 22.67
CA GLU A 489 14.99 -25.96 23.33
C GLU A 489 14.66 -25.70 24.82
N ARG A 490 13.48 -26.14 25.28
CA ARG A 490 12.92 -25.75 26.59
C ARG A 490 13.80 -26.09 27.79
N ASN A 491 14.66 -27.11 27.64
CA ASN A 491 15.57 -27.60 28.68
C ASN A 491 17.04 -27.38 28.30
N TYR A 492 17.34 -26.38 27.46
CA TYR A 492 18.71 -26.04 27.11
C TYR A 492 19.50 -25.56 28.33
N SER A 493 20.75 -25.99 28.44
CA SER A 493 21.63 -25.66 29.55
C SER A 493 23.07 -25.53 29.08
N LEU A 494 23.79 -24.56 29.65
CA LEU A 494 25.24 -24.43 29.48
C LEU A 494 26.01 -25.50 30.27
N GLU A 495 25.45 -25.96 31.39
CA GLU A 495 26.03 -27.01 32.22
C GLU A 495 26.04 -28.34 31.46
N GLY A 496 27.19 -29.00 31.44
CA GLY A 496 27.43 -30.26 30.75
C GLY A 496 27.97 -30.11 29.32
N LEU A 497 27.92 -28.93 28.71
CA LEU A 497 28.49 -28.69 27.38
C LEU A 497 30.03 -28.70 27.44
N ASN A 498 30.66 -29.33 26.46
CA ASN A 498 32.10 -29.28 26.27
C ASN A 498 32.46 -28.13 25.33
N MET A 499 32.90 -27.01 25.91
CA MET A 499 33.27 -25.81 25.17
C MET A 499 34.72 -25.42 25.47
N ALA A 500 35.48 -25.13 24.41
CA ALA A 500 36.81 -24.58 24.47
C ALA A 500 36.77 -23.05 24.30
N GLY A 501 37.37 -22.32 25.23
CA GLY A 501 37.44 -20.85 25.22
C GLY A 501 36.82 -20.22 26.48
N ASP A 502 37.02 -18.91 26.65
CA ASP A 502 36.51 -18.16 27.80
C ASP A 502 35.04 -17.72 27.60
N ILE A 503 34.11 -18.65 27.88
CA ILE A 503 32.66 -18.40 27.79
C ILE A 503 32.23 -17.29 28.76
N GLN A 504 32.74 -17.31 29.99
CA GLN A 504 32.32 -16.35 31.01
C GLN A 504 32.79 -14.94 30.67
N GLY A 505 34.03 -14.79 30.19
CA GLY A 505 34.54 -13.54 29.64
C GLY A 505 33.73 -13.07 28.43
N MET A 506 33.39 -13.96 27.50
CA MET A 506 32.52 -13.64 26.36
C MET A 506 31.14 -13.14 26.83
N LEU A 507 30.49 -13.84 27.77
CA LEU A 507 29.18 -13.45 28.33
C LEU A 507 29.23 -12.09 29.05
N HIS A 508 30.34 -11.80 29.75
CA HIS A 508 30.54 -10.50 30.38
C HIS A 508 30.74 -9.37 29.35
N GLN A 509 31.56 -9.63 28.32
CA GLN A 509 31.86 -8.65 27.27
C GLN A 509 30.63 -8.36 26.39
N ILE A 510 29.88 -9.39 25.98
CA ILE A 510 28.68 -9.23 25.15
C ILE A 510 27.59 -8.45 25.89
N ARG A 511 27.45 -8.65 27.21
CA ARG A 511 26.52 -7.88 28.05
C ARG A 511 26.96 -6.41 28.17
N SER A 512 28.25 -6.16 28.33
CA SER A 512 28.78 -4.79 28.40
C SER A 512 28.65 -4.06 27.06
N PHE A 513 28.89 -4.76 25.96
CA PHE A 513 28.66 -4.27 24.60
C PHE A 513 27.18 -3.99 24.33
N ASP A 514 26.27 -4.90 24.71
CA ASP A 514 24.82 -4.68 24.63
C ASP A 514 24.39 -3.42 25.39
N ARG A 515 24.91 -3.22 26.61
CA ARG A 515 24.63 -2.02 27.40
C ARG A 515 25.12 -0.76 26.69
N HIS A 516 26.31 -0.80 26.10
CA HIS A 516 26.87 0.32 25.36
C HIS A 516 26.00 0.67 24.13
N LEU A 517 25.68 -0.33 23.30
CA LEU A 517 24.78 -0.19 22.14
C LEU A 517 23.41 0.41 22.51
N ARG A 518 22.90 0.13 23.72
CA ARG A 518 21.64 0.72 24.21
C ARG A 518 21.76 2.19 24.63
N SER A 519 22.94 2.60 25.10
CA SER A 519 23.16 3.90 25.78
C SER A 519 23.74 4.98 24.88
N SER A 520 24.53 4.61 23.87
CA SER A 520 25.19 5.53 22.95
C SER A 520 24.89 5.15 21.50
N ARG A 521 24.66 6.15 20.66
CA ARG A 521 24.58 6.01 19.20
C ARG A 521 25.91 6.36 18.51
N GLU A 522 26.98 6.57 19.28
CA GLU A 522 28.31 6.74 18.70
C GLU A 522 28.84 5.42 18.14
N HIS A 523 29.80 5.52 17.22
CA HIS A 523 30.34 4.40 16.45
C HIS A 523 31.08 3.40 17.36
N ALA A 524 30.35 2.48 17.97
CA ALA A 524 30.90 1.26 18.52
C ALA A 524 31.06 0.27 17.35
N GLY A 525 32.28 -0.21 17.09
CA GLY A 525 32.49 -1.33 16.16
C GLY A 525 31.64 -2.55 16.55
N GLY A 526 31.37 -3.46 15.61
CA GLY A 526 30.57 -4.66 15.89
C GLY A 526 31.21 -5.64 16.87
N MET A 527 30.43 -6.56 17.42
CA MET A 527 30.93 -7.71 18.19
C MET A 527 30.72 -9.00 17.39
N ASN A 528 31.83 -9.56 16.90
CA ASN A 528 31.81 -10.73 16.02
C ASN A 528 32.27 -11.98 16.79
N ILE A 529 31.43 -13.00 16.82
CA ILE A 529 31.64 -14.25 17.55
C ILE A 529 31.57 -15.42 16.56
N LEU A 530 32.52 -16.35 16.66
CA LEU A 530 32.54 -17.58 15.87
C LEU A 530 32.36 -18.79 16.79
N PHE A 531 31.36 -19.61 16.49
CA PHE A 531 31.14 -20.91 17.11
C PHE A 531 31.53 -22.01 16.12
N TYR A 532 32.46 -22.87 16.49
CA TYR A 532 32.94 -23.94 15.61
C TYR A 532 33.00 -25.27 16.33
N GLY A 533 32.85 -26.38 15.61
CA GLY A 533 32.93 -27.72 16.18
C GLY A 533 32.02 -28.74 15.47
N PRO A 534 32.00 -30.01 15.89
CA PRO A 534 31.19 -31.05 15.26
C PRO A 534 29.68 -30.72 15.20
N PRO A 535 28.93 -31.29 14.24
CA PRO A 535 27.48 -31.06 14.16
C PRO A 535 26.75 -31.60 15.41
N GLY A 536 25.67 -30.92 15.80
CA GLY A 536 24.84 -31.34 16.94
C GLY A 536 25.36 -30.99 18.33
N THR A 537 26.52 -30.30 18.45
CA THR A 537 27.13 -29.92 19.74
C THR A 537 26.49 -28.72 20.45
N GLY A 538 25.46 -28.10 19.86
CA GLY A 538 24.70 -27.01 20.49
C GLY A 538 25.12 -25.59 20.08
N LYS A 539 25.91 -25.41 19.01
CA LYS A 539 26.35 -24.10 18.49
C LYS A 539 25.18 -23.14 18.22
N SER A 540 24.22 -23.57 17.40
CA SER A 540 23.06 -22.72 17.05
C SER A 540 22.14 -22.50 18.25
N GLU A 541 22.04 -23.46 19.19
CA GLU A 541 21.30 -23.27 20.44
C GLU A 541 21.98 -22.25 21.38
N LEU A 542 23.32 -22.20 21.46
CA LEU A 542 24.00 -21.16 22.24
C LEU A 542 23.72 -19.77 21.66
N ALA A 543 23.73 -19.63 20.34
CA ALA A 543 23.37 -18.38 19.68
C ALA A 543 21.94 -17.95 20.05
N ARG A 544 21.01 -18.92 20.11
CA ARG A 544 19.66 -18.67 20.60
C ARG A 544 19.62 -18.25 22.06
N TYR A 545 20.35 -18.95 22.93
CA TYR A 545 20.46 -18.65 24.36
C TYR A 545 20.95 -17.23 24.60
N LEU A 546 21.92 -16.75 23.80
CA LEU A 546 22.42 -15.38 23.89
C LEU A 546 21.34 -14.33 23.59
N GLY A 547 20.41 -14.58 22.67
CA GLY A 547 19.29 -13.66 22.43
C GLY A 547 18.35 -13.57 23.63
N GLU A 548 18.04 -14.69 24.29
CA GLU A 548 17.25 -14.67 25.53
C GLU A 548 18.01 -13.99 26.68
N TYR A 549 19.29 -14.33 26.86
CA TYR A 549 20.17 -13.75 27.88
C TYR A 549 20.32 -12.22 27.75
N LEU A 550 20.33 -11.71 26.52
CA LEU A 550 20.44 -10.26 26.23
C LEU A 550 19.10 -9.56 26.00
N GLN A 551 17.99 -10.31 26.01
CA GLN A 551 16.66 -9.82 25.60
C GLN A 551 16.73 -9.08 24.25
N ARG A 552 17.29 -9.77 23.25
CA ARG A 552 17.37 -9.31 21.85
C ARG A 552 16.67 -10.30 20.94
N GLU A 553 16.08 -9.76 19.87
CA GLU A 553 15.60 -10.56 18.75
C GLU A 553 16.78 -11.25 18.06
N ILE A 554 16.51 -12.39 17.44
CA ILE A 554 17.49 -13.14 16.68
C ILE A 554 17.05 -13.19 15.23
N VAL A 555 17.94 -12.78 14.34
CA VAL A 555 17.79 -12.97 12.90
C VAL A 555 18.72 -14.10 12.52
N CYS A 556 18.16 -15.29 12.33
CA CYS A 556 18.91 -16.44 11.83
C CYS A 556 18.80 -16.50 10.30
N ARG A 557 19.93 -16.68 9.63
CA ARG A 557 20.01 -16.87 8.18
C ARG A 557 20.86 -18.11 7.88
N ARG A 558 20.39 -18.94 6.97
CA ARG A 558 21.12 -20.06 6.39
C ARG A 558 21.65 -19.69 5.01
N PRO A 559 22.60 -20.45 4.44
CA PRO A 559 23.09 -20.18 3.10
C PRO A 559 21.96 -20.12 2.05
N SER A 560 20.94 -20.97 2.19
CA SER A 560 19.75 -20.97 1.31
C SER A 560 18.92 -19.69 1.34
N ASP A 561 19.02 -18.89 2.40
CA ASP A 561 18.27 -17.62 2.53
C ASP A 561 19.00 -16.45 1.85
N ILE A 562 20.29 -16.63 1.53
CA ILE A 562 21.18 -15.58 1.08
C ILE A 562 21.62 -15.82 -0.37
N LEU A 563 21.96 -17.08 -0.71
CA LEU A 563 22.43 -17.47 -2.03
C LEU A 563 21.29 -17.37 -3.06
N ASP A 564 21.58 -16.68 -4.15
CA ASP A 564 20.67 -16.46 -5.26
C ASP A 564 21.35 -16.85 -6.59
N PRO A 565 20.64 -17.52 -7.52
CA PRO A 565 21.20 -17.94 -8.80
C PRO A 565 21.60 -16.77 -9.73
N PHE A 566 21.13 -15.55 -9.48
CA PHE A 566 21.45 -14.37 -10.27
C PHE A 566 22.69 -13.65 -9.71
N VAL A 567 23.69 -13.41 -10.57
CA VAL A 567 24.94 -12.72 -10.22
C VAL A 567 24.65 -11.34 -9.62
N GLY A 568 25.26 -11.02 -8.47
CA GLY A 568 25.09 -9.74 -7.77
C GLY A 568 23.91 -9.70 -6.79
N MET A 569 22.97 -10.65 -6.85
CA MET A 569 21.83 -10.70 -5.92
C MET A 569 22.22 -11.25 -4.56
N SER A 570 23.11 -12.23 -4.51
CA SER A 570 23.65 -12.77 -3.25
C SER A 570 24.38 -11.69 -2.45
N GLU A 571 25.19 -10.84 -3.10
CA GLU A 571 25.86 -9.70 -2.48
C GLU A 571 24.86 -8.68 -1.92
N ARG A 572 23.80 -8.36 -2.66
CA ARG A 572 22.72 -7.49 -2.17
C ARG A 572 21.99 -8.09 -0.97
N ASN A 573 21.77 -9.40 -0.98
CA ASN A 573 21.13 -10.12 0.13
C ASN A 573 22.01 -10.08 1.39
N ILE A 574 23.33 -10.21 1.25
CA ILE A 574 24.29 -10.04 2.35
C ILE A 574 24.17 -8.63 2.95
N CYS A 575 24.28 -7.58 2.14
CA CYS A 575 24.16 -6.20 2.64
C CYS A 575 22.84 -5.98 3.37
N ARG A 576 21.73 -6.39 2.74
CA ARG A 576 20.39 -6.26 3.30
C ARG A 576 20.23 -7.01 4.63
N MET A 577 20.80 -8.21 4.74
CA MET A 577 20.77 -9.00 5.98
C MET A 577 21.45 -8.26 7.14
N PHE A 578 22.65 -7.71 6.91
CA PHE A 578 23.38 -6.95 7.93
C PHE A 578 22.65 -5.65 8.29
N GLU A 579 22.14 -4.92 7.29
CA GLU A 579 21.35 -3.70 7.50
C GLU A 579 20.06 -3.96 8.29
N GLU A 580 19.34 -5.04 7.97
CA GLU A 580 18.13 -5.46 8.68
C GLU A 580 18.43 -5.79 10.15
N ALA A 581 19.45 -6.60 10.41
CA ALA A 581 19.82 -6.97 11.77
C ALA A 581 20.29 -5.75 12.61
N GLN A 582 21.05 -4.84 11.99
CA GLN A 582 21.50 -3.61 12.65
C GLN A 582 20.31 -2.69 12.95
N LYS A 583 19.40 -2.53 11.99
CA LYS A 583 18.18 -1.72 12.10
C LYS A 583 17.27 -2.22 13.21
N ASP A 584 17.12 -3.54 13.33
CA ASP A 584 16.24 -4.18 14.31
C ASP A 584 16.90 -4.34 15.68
N GLU A 585 18.16 -3.92 15.82
CA GLU A 585 18.99 -4.17 17.01
C GLU A 585 19.02 -5.67 17.38
N ALA A 586 18.98 -6.54 16.38
CA ALA A 586 18.94 -7.98 16.55
C ALA A 586 20.36 -8.59 16.65
N ILE A 587 20.45 -9.79 17.21
CA ILE A 587 21.63 -10.64 17.05
C ILE A 587 21.52 -11.31 15.68
N LEU A 588 22.49 -11.06 14.81
CA LEU A 588 22.59 -11.72 13.51
C LEU A 588 23.29 -13.05 13.67
N VAL A 589 22.61 -14.15 13.34
CA VAL A 589 23.16 -15.50 13.34
C VAL A 589 23.22 -16.00 11.91
N VAL A 590 24.41 -16.36 11.44
CA VAL A 590 24.59 -17.03 10.14
C VAL A 590 25.04 -18.45 10.41
N ASP A 591 24.15 -19.41 10.12
CA ASP A 591 24.47 -20.83 10.22
C ASP A 591 25.23 -21.31 8.98
N GLU A 592 26.16 -22.25 9.17
CA GLU A 592 27.03 -22.77 8.11
C GLU A 592 27.77 -21.65 7.35
N VAL A 593 28.32 -20.70 8.11
CA VAL A 593 29.00 -19.51 7.58
C VAL A 593 30.22 -19.85 6.70
N ASP A 594 30.74 -21.08 6.82
CA ASP A 594 31.80 -21.61 5.95
C ASP A 594 31.41 -21.70 4.48
N THR A 595 30.11 -21.72 4.16
CA THR A 595 29.64 -21.61 2.77
C THR A 595 29.86 -20.20 2.21
N MET A 596 29.82 -19.17 3.06
CA MET A 596 29.98 -17.75 2.68
C MET A 596 31.42 -17.25 2.85
N LEU A 597 32.16 -17.85 3.77
CA LEU A 597 33.54 -17.49 4.13
C LEU A 597 34.52 -18.55 3.64
N HIS A 598 34.30 -19.06 2.42
CA HIS A 598 35.12 -20.11 1.85
C HIS A 598 36.56 -19.63 1.63
N ASN A 599 37.54 -20.54 1.78
CA ASN A 599 38.93 -20.22 1.51
C ASN A 599 39.13 -19.83 0.03
N ARG A 600 39.53 -18.58 -0.18
CA ARG A 600 39.71 -17.98 -1.52
C ARG A 600 40.73 -18.71 -2.37
N ALA A 601 41.72 -19.37 -1.76
CA ALA A 601 42.73 -20.15 -2.47
C ALA A 601 42.17 -21.44 -3.08
N HIS A 602 41.01 -21.91 -2.59
CA HIS A 602 40.32 -23.10 -3.08
C HIS A 602 39.03 -22.78 -3.86
N ALA A 603 38.75 -21.49 -4.09
CA ALA A 603 37.58 -21.05 -4.84
C ALA A 603 37.67 -21.50 -6.31
N GLN A 604 36.60 -22.12 -6.81
CA GLN A 604 36.52 -22.60 -8.20
C GLN A 604 35.92 -21.55 -9.13
N HIS A 605 35.18 -20.59 -8.56
CA HIS A 605 34.50 -19.56 -9.32
C HIS A 605 34.78 -18.15 -8.76
N SER A 606 34.81 -17.16 -9.65
CA SER A 606 35.06 -15.76 -9.27
C SER A 606 33.98 -15.17 -8.35
N TRP A 607 32.73 -15.66 -8.47
CA TRP A 607 31.62 -15.21 -7.64
C TRP A 607 31.78 -15.62 -6.17
N GLU A 608 32.45 -16.74 -5.86
CA GLU A 608 32.71 -17.18 -4.48
C GLU A 608 33.65 -16.20 -3.74
N ILE A 609 34.63 -15.67 -4.48
CA ILE A 609 35.56 -14.64 -3.97
C ILE A 609 34.81 -13.32 -3.76
N SER A 610 33.94 -12.93 -4.70
CA SER A 610 33.07 -11.74 -4.58
C SER A 610 32.20 -11.81 -3.33
N LEU A 611 31.52 -12.94 -3.16
CA LEU A 611 30.65 -13.23 -2.01
C LEU A 611 31.41 -13.14 -0.68
N THR A 612 32.58 -13.76 -0.60
CA THR A 612 33.44 -13.72 0.59
C THR A 612 33.91 -12.30 0.89
N ASN A 613 34.25 -11.51 -0.14
CA ASN A 613 34.67 -10.12 0.03
C ASN A 613 33.52 -9.24 0.55
N GLU A 614 32.33 -9.37 -0.03
CA GLU A 614 31.16 -8.60 0.39
C GLU A 614 30.77 -8.95 1.83
N PHE A 615 30.78 -10.24 2.18
CA PHE A 615 30.49 -10.68 3.55
C PHE A 615 31.45 -10.04 4.55
N LEU A 616 32.75 -10.03 4.27
CA LEU A 616 33.75 -9.45 5.17
C LEU A 616 33.66 -7.91 5.22
N ALA A 617 33.39 -7.25 4.10
CA ALA A 617 33.18 -5.81 4.06
C ALA A 617 31.94 -5.40 4.86
N SER A 618 30.86 -6.16 4.74
CA SER A 618 29.63 -5.96 5.52
C SER A 618 29.88 -6.23 7.00
N LEU A 619 30.60 -7.29 7.35
CA LEU A 619 30.96 -7.64 8.73
C LEU A 619 31.82 -6.55 9.41
N GLU A 620 32.70 -5.87 8.68
CA GLU A 620 33.51 -4.77 9.20
C GLU A 620 32.69 -3.50 9.47
N ARG A 621 31.66 -3.23 8.65
CA ARG A 621 30.79 -2.05 8.81
C ARG A 621 29.67 -2.28 9.83
N PHE A 622 29.37 -3.54 10.13
CA PHE A 622 28.25 -3.92 10.97
C PHE A 622 28.44 -3.44 12.42
N GLN A 623 27.50 -2.62 12.90
CA GLN A 623 27.47 -2.12 14.28
C GLN A 623 26.43 -2.90 15.08
N GLY A 624 26.72 -4.17 15.34
CA GLY A 624 25.80 -5.06 16.04
C GLY A 624 26.49 -6.29 16.61
N ILE A 625 25.71 -7.28 17.01
CA ILE A 625 26.21 -8.56 17.52
C ILE A 625 26.05 -9.59 16.40
N PHE A 626 27.17 -10.09 15.90
CA PHE A 626 27.21 -11.13 14.87
C PHE A 626 27.71 -12.45 15.46
N ILE A 627 27.02 -13.54 15.14
CA ILE A 627 27.39 -14.90 15.50
C ILE A 627 27.42 -15.77 14.24
N GLY A 628 28.61 -16.24 13.86
CA GLY A 628 28.76 -17.27 12.84
C GLY A 628 28.87 -18.64 13.47
N THR A 629 28.15 -19.64 12.92
CA THR A 629 28.34 -21.06 13.30
C THR A 629 28.93 -21.84 12.12
N THR A 630 29.89 -22.72 12.40
CA THR A 630 30.49 -23.58 11.37
C THR A 630 30.79 -24.98 11.90
N ASN A 631 30.67 -25.99 11.03
CA ASN A 631 31.11 -27.35 11.32
C ASN A 631 32.54 -27.63 10.84
N MET A 632 33.12 -26.76 10.01
CA MET A 632 34.39 -26.99 9.30
C MET A 632 35.30 -25.76 9.40
N LEU A 633 35.91 -25.55 10.58
CA LEU A 633 36.83 -24.42 10.81
C LEU A 633 37.98 -24.38 9.79
N THR A 634 38.46 -25.53 9.32
CA THR A 634 39.56 -25.66 8.36
C THR A 634 39.24 -25.08 6.98
N ASN A 635 37.97 -24.98 6.62
CA ASN A 635 37.54 -24.53 5.29
C ASN A 635 37.36 -23.01 5.22
N LEU A 636 37.42 -22.33 6.36
CA LEU A 636 37.27 -20.89 6.43
C LEU A 636 38.49 -20.15 5.90
N ASP A 637 38.25 -19.04 5.23
CA ASP A 637 39.29 -18.09 4.82
C ASP A 637 40.11 -17.61 6.03
N HIS A 638 41.43 -17.71 5.96
CA HIS A 638 42.30 -17.38 7.10
C HIS A 638 42.21 -15.89 7.50
N ALA A 639 41.88 -14.99 6.56
CA ALA A 639 41.68 -13.57 6.87
C ALA A 639 40.32 -13.32 7.54
N SER A 640 39.31 -14.14 7.28
CA SER A 640 38.01 -14.08 7.98
C SER A 640 38.15 -14.37 9.48
N ILE A 641 38.96 -15.37 9.85
CA ILE A 641 39.16 -15.80 11.24
C ILE A 641 39.69 -14.66 12.14
N ARG A 642 40.45 -13.71 11.59
CA ARG A 642 41.01 -12.57 12.35
C ARG A 642 39.97 -11.51 12.70
N ARG A 643 38.80 -11.49 12.05
CA ARG A 643 37.72 -10.51 12.25
C ARG A 643 36.72 -10.93 13.33
N PHE A 644 36.89 -12.11 13.91
CA PHE A 644 36.11 -12.60 15.04
C PHE A 644 36.85 -12.31 16.35
N HIS A 645 36.18 -11.57 17.24
CA HIS A 645 36.69 -11.21 18.57
C HIS A 645 36.71 -12.41 19.51
N HIS A 646 35.67 -13.25 19.44
CA HIS A 646 35.58 -14.50 20.20
C HIS A 646 35.48 -15.70 19.27
N LYS A 647 36.18 -16.77 19.65
CA LYS A 647 36.18 -18.05 18.96
C LYS A 647 35.93 -19.11 20.01
N ILE A 648 34.73 -19.67 20.01
CA ILE A 648 34.33 -20.70 20.95
C ILE A 648 34.30 -22.02 20.21
N GLY A 649 35.16 -22.93 20.64
CA GLY A 649 35.17 -24.31 20.16
C GLY A 649 34.12 -25.12 20.90
N PHE A 650 33.44 -25.99 20.18
CA PHE A 650 32.54 -27.00 20.72
C PHE A 650 33.10 -28.36 20.40
N ASP A 651 33.02 -29.26 21.37
CA ASP A 651 33.37 -30.66 21.18
C ASP A 651 32.23 -31.55 21.68
N TYR A 652 32.37 -32.86 21.49
CA TYR A 652 31.48 -33.84 22.08
C TYR A 652 31.47 -33.73 23.60
N LEU A 653 30.35 -34.09 24.23
CA LEU A 653 30.12 -33.93 25.65
C LEU A 653 31.20 -34.64 26.49
N THR A 654 31.49 -34.08 27.66
CA THR A 654 32.32 -34.75 28.65
C THR A 654 31.56 -35.95 29.26
N PRO A 655 32.25 -36.91 29.90
CA PRO A 655 31.59 -38.03 30.57
C PRO A 655 30.48 -37.60 31.53
N ASP A 656 30.71 -36.58 32.36
CA ASP A 656 29.67 -36.04 33.24
C ASP A 656 28.61 -35.24 32.46
N GLY A 657 29.01 -34.58 31.37
CA GLY A 657 28.09 -33.93 30.44
C GLY A 657 27.04 -34.87 29.84
N ASN A 658 27.42 -36.11 29.51
CA ASN A 658 26.47 -37.14 29.04
C ASN A 658 25.35 -37.38 30.06
N VAL A 659 25.71 -37.48 31.35
CA VAL A 659 24.74 -37.69 32.43
C VAL A 659 23.85 -36.46 32.58
N THR A 660 24.42 -35.26 32.61
CA THR A 660 23.66 -34.01 32.72
C THR A 660 22.66 -33.83 31.57
N PHE A 661 23.05 -34.13 30.33
CA PHE A 661 22.16 -34.02 29.17
C PHE A 661 21.08 -35.10 29.17
N TYR A 662 21.38 -36.31 29.64
CA TYR A 662 20.36 -37.35 29.83
C TYR A 662 19.29 -36.90 30.83
N GLU A 663 19.72 -36.42 32.01
CA GLU A 663 18.82 -35.93 33.06
C GLU A 663 17.93 -34.78 32.58
N LYS A 664 18.46 -33.88 31.75
CA LYS A 664 17.71 -32.70 31.28
C LYS A 664 16.79 -32.99 30.10
N LEU A 665 17.19 -33.86 29.17
CA LEU A 665 16.47 -34.06 27.90
C LEU A 665 15.67 -35.35 27.83
N LEU A 666 16.09 -36.42 28.51
CA LEU A 666 15.47 -37.75 28.42
C LEU A 666 14.75 -38.17 29.70
N MET A 667 15.22 -37.76 30.88
CA MET A 667 14.51 -38.07 32.13
C MET A 667 13.08 -37.52 32.20
N PRO A 668 12.73 -36.33 31.64
CA PRO A 668 11.35 -35.84 31.67
C PRO A 668 10.33 -36.70 30.93
N ILE A 669 10.76 -37.64 30.08
CA ILE A 669 9.88 -38.57 29.35
C ILE A 669 9.90 -39.98 29.97
N LEU A 670 10.56 -40.16 31.12
CA LEU A 670 10.64 -41.41 31.87
C LEU A 670 9.90 -41.32 33.20
N ALA A 671 9.37 -42.46 33.66
CA ALA A 671 8.78 -42.57 35.00
C ALA A 671 9.83 -42.88 36.09
N GLU A 672 10.98 -43.44 35.72
CA GLU A 672 12.02 -43.92 36.63
C GLU A 672 13.30 -43.05 36.57
N GLY A 673 13.98 -42.91 37.72
CA GLY A 673 15.27 -42.21 37.81
C GLY A 673 16.45 -43.06 37.32
N LEU A 674 17.60 -42.41 37.11
CA LEU A 674 18.85 -43.08 36.72
C LEU A 674 19.49 -43.87 37.88
N SER A 675 19.79 -45.14 37.67
CA SER A 675 20.61 -45.94 38.59
C SER A 675 22.10 -45.55 38.54
N ASN A 676 22.89 -45.96 39.52
CA ASN A 676 24.34 -45.75 39.51
C ASN A 676 25.03 -46.50 38.35
N GLU A 677 24.48 -47.64 37.94
CA GLU A 677 24.96 -48.41 36.79
C GLU A 677 24.71 -47.65 35.48
N ASP A 678 23.49 -47.13 35.29
CA ASP A 678 23.14 -46.30 34.11
C ASP A 678 24.03 -45.07 33.97
N ARG A 679 24.29 -44.36 35.08
CA ARG A 679 25.22 -43.20 35.10
C ARG A 679 26.62 -43.60 34.69
N THR A 680 27.08 -44.78 35.12
CA THR A 680 28.40 -45.29 34.77
C THR A 680 28.46 -45.64 33.29
N THR A 681 27.44 -46.30 32.75
CA THR A 681 27.34 -46.61 31.31
C THR A 681 27.35 -45.34 30.46
N LEU A 682 26.52 -44.35 30.80
CA LEU A 682 26.44 -43.07 30.10
C LEU A 682 27.78 -42.32 30.03
N ARG A 683 28.57 -42.33 31.11
CA ARG A 683 29.90 -41.71 31.15
C ARG A 683 30.88 -42.32 30.14
N HIS A 684 30.71 -43.60 29.80
CA HIS A 684 31.62 -44.32 28.91
C HIS A 684 31.23 -44.25 27.43
N ILE A 685 30.05 -43.71 27.09
CA ILE A 685 29.65 -43.56 25.68
C ILE A 685 30.44 -42.39 25.06
N PRO A 686 31.30 -42.65 24.06
CA PRO A 686 32.11 -41.61 23.44
C PRO A 686 31.30 -40.81 22.42
N ASN A 687 31.80 -39.63 22.04
CA ASN A 687 31.34 -38.86 20.88
C ASN A 687 29.83 -38.49 20.86
N LEU A 688 29.21 -38.41 22.04
CA LEU A 688 27.83 -37.93 22.17
C LEU A 688 27.77 -36.41 22.09
N ALA A 689 26.76 -35.93 21.36
CA ALA A 689 26.43 -34.52 21.26
C ALA A 689 24.98 -34.31 21.76
N PRO A 690 24.60 -33.12 22.26
CA PRO A 690 23.23 -32.80 22.65
C PRO A 690 22.17 -33.16 21.60
N GLY A 691 22.51 -33.00 20.31
CA GLY A 691 21.63 -33.39 19.21
C GLY A 691 21.21 -34.86 19.22
N ASP A 692 22.06 -35.76 19.71
CA ASP A 692 21.75 -37.20 19.77
C ASP A 692 20.66 -37.49 20.79
N PHE A 693 20.76 -36.86 21.97
CA PHE A 693 19.72 -36.94 23.00
C PHE A 693 18.40 -36.40 22.49
N ARG A 694 18.42 -35.32 21.70
CA ARG A 694 17.21 -34.78 21.07
C ARG A 694 16.63 -35.76 20.05
N VAL A 695 17.44 -36.36 19.19
CA VAL A 695 16.98 -37.37 18.22
C VAL A 695 16.33 -38.56 18.93
N VAL A 696 16.96 -39.04 20.00
CA VAL A 696 16.40 -40.13 20.83
C VAL A 696 15.10 -39.68 21.49
N ARG A 697 15.06 -38.50 22.11
CA ARG A 697 13.84 -37.95 22.73
C ARG A 697 12.70 -37.87 21.72
N ASP A 698 12.94 -37.24 20.57
CA ASP A 698 11.91 -36.98 19.56
C ASP A 698 11.40 -38.29 18.91
N ARG A 699 12.21 -39.36 18.94
CA ARG A 699 11.81 -40.71 18.51
C ARG A 699 10.84 -41.38 19.49
N TYR A 700 11.03 -41.15 20.79
CA TYR A 700 10.30 -41.87 21.87
C TYR A 700 9.27 -41.02 22.63
N CYS A 701 9.17 -39.72 22.35
CA CYS A 701 8.27 -38.81 23.08
C CYS A 701 6.77 -39.09 22.87
N PHE A 702 6.40 -39.97 21.93
CA PHE A 702 5.03 -40.42 21.68
C PHE A 702 4.67 -41.73 22.38
N CYS A 703 5.64 -42.42 23.00
CA CYS A 703 5.40 -43.65 23.75
C CYS A 703 4.79 -43.36 25.13
N GLN A 704 4.08 -44.35 25.71
CA GLN A 704 3.61 -44.22 27.08
C GLN A 704 4.81 -44.25 28.04
N THR A 705 4.82 -43.37 29.04
CA THR A 705 5.95 -43.20 29.99
C THR A 705 6.29 -44.47 30.76
N ASP A 706 5.30 -45.37 30.92
CA ASP A 706 5.42 -46.59 31.71
C ASP A 706 6.04 -47.77 30.91
N GLU A 707 6.18 -47.63 29.59
CA GLU A 707 6.79 -48.62 28.70
C GLU A 707 8.29 -48.35 28.42
N LEU A 708 8.75 -47.15 28.74
CA LEU A 708 10.11 -46.69 28.47
C LEU A 708 11.03 -46.96 29.65
N ARG A 709 12.16 -47.62 29.38
CA ARG A 709 13.21 -47.92 30.37
C ARG A 709 14.51 -47.21 30.02
N ASN A 710 15.29 -46.86 31.05
CA ASN A 710 16.60 -46.21 30.90
C ASN A 710 17.52 -47.00 29.93
N GLY A 711 17.60 -48.32 30.10
CA GLY A 711 18.44 -49.19 29.25
C GLY A 711 18.11 -49.13 27.77
N THR A 712 16.85 -48.95 27.39
CA THR A 712 16.45 -48.79 25.98
C THR A 712 17.03 -47.50 25.41
N LEU A 713 16.84 -46.37 26.09
CA LEU A 713 17.33 -45.07 25.61
C LEU A 713 18.86 -44.99 25.60
N ILE A 714 19.53 -45.62 26.57
CA ILE A 714 21.00 -45.71 26.62
C ILE A 714 21.52 -46.52 25.42
N ALA A 715 20.92 -47.67 25.11
CA ALA A 715 21.31 -48.49 23.95
C ALA A 715 21.13 -47.73 22.62
N GLU A 716 20.09 -46.88 22.52
CA GLU A 716 19.87 -46.00 21.37
C GLU A 716 20.99 -44.95 21.24
N LEU A 717 21.37 -44.31 22.35
CA LEU A 717 22.48 -43.34 22.37
C LEU A 717 23.81 -43.99 21.98
N GLU A 718 24.10 -45.20 22.48
CA GLU A 718 25.27 -45.96 22.04
C GLU A 718 25.25 -46.24 20.54
N ARG A 719 24.07 -46.50 19.96
CA ARG A 719 23.95 -46.71 18.51
C ARG A 719 24.27 -45.44 17.73
N GLU A 720 23.73 -44.29 18.16
CA GLU A 720 24.04 -42.99 17.55
C GLU A 720 25.55 -42.67 17.62
N ALA A 721 26.19 -42.95 18.76
CA ALA A 721 27.65 -42.82 18.93
C ALA A 721 28.44 -43.72 17.96
N ARG A 722 28.08 -45.01 17.87
CA ARG A 722 28.74 -45.98 16.96
C ARG A 722 28.61 -45.58 15.48
N LEU A 723 27.46 -45.07 15.06
CA LEU A 723 27.25 -44.62 13.68
C LEU A 723 28.18 -43.46 13.29
N LYS A 724 28.46 -42.56 14.23
CA LYS A 724 29.40 -41.44 14.00
C LYS A 724 30.83 -41.91 13.83
N GLU A 725 31.27 -42.90 14.60
CA GLU A 725 32.62 -43.48 14.45
C GLU A 725 32.83 -44.12 13.08
N ILE A 726 31.81 -44.80 12.55
CA ILE A 726 31.85 -45.38 11.20
C ILE A 726 32.03 -44.28 10.13
N HIS A 727 31.30 -43.16 10.27
CA HIS A 727 31.44 -42.01 9.37
C HIS A 727 32.77 -41.28 9.52
N ALA A 728 33.29 -41.14 10.74
CA ALA A 728 34.60 -40.53 10.99
C ALA A 728 35.75 -41.36 10.41
N ASN A 729 35.68 -42.70 10.54
CA ASN A 729 36.69 -43.61 10.00
C ASN A 729 36.67 -43.72 8.47
N LYS A 730 35.50 -43.58 7.82
CA LYS A 730 35.44 -43.51 6.34
C LYS A 730 36.18 -42.31 5.74
N ARG A 731 36.30 -41.19 6.46
CA ARG A 731 37.05 -39.99 6.00
C ARG A 731 38.58 -40.12 6.12
N ARG A 732 39.09 -41.06 6.92
CA ARG A 732 40.55 -41.28 7.10
C ARG A 732 41.18 -42.19 6.05
N ILE A 733 40.37 -42.86 5.21
CA ILE A 733 40.87 -43.72 4.13
C ILE A 733 40.84 -42.91 2.82
N GLY A 734 41.78 -41.99 2.70
CA GLY A 734 42.04 -41.19 1.50
C GLY A 734 43.53 -40.90 1.41
N PHE A 735 44.16 -41.42 0.36
CA PHE A 735 45.58 -41.54 0.03
C PHE A 735 46.57 -40.49 0.61
N ASN A 736 47.69 -41.00 1.15
CA ASN A 736 48.95 -40.28 1.39
C ASN A 736 49.53 -39.66 0.11
#